data_AF-A0A6Q2ZDW0-F1
#
_entry.id   AF-A0A6Q2ZDW0-F1
#
_cell.length_a   1.000
_cell.length_b   1.000
_cell.length_c   1.000
_cell.angle_alpha   90.00
_cell.angle_beta   90.00
_cell.angle_gamma   90.00
#
_symmetry.space_group_name_H-M   'P 1'
#
loop_
_entity.id
_entity.type
_entity.pdbx_description
1 polymer ?
#
loop_
_entity_poly.entity_id
_entity_poly.type
_entity_poly.pdbx_seq_one_letter_code
_entity_poly.pdbx_strand_id
1 'polypeptide(L)'
;MCTMQTGTQMTKLKGKKKGLVRFFYLDEHKSCIRWRPSRKHDKAKITIDSIHEVCEGKKSEIFQRYAESRFDPNCCFSIYHGDRVKSLDLVSTNGDDARTWITGLKYLMAGISDEDSLAKRQQADKNGDGNLSLREVLKLLRKLNVKLPKQKVVEMFQKADTDDNQGLLAFEEFCTFYKMISTRRGLYLIMLSYSNNKEFMDLNDLVHFMENEQKMVGVTREYCMETISQFEPCPHNLQNMVLGIDGFTNYMRSPAGDIFNPEHHFVHQDMTQPLCNYFIDSSHNTYLTGDQLLSESRVDMYAYVLQAGCRCVEVDCWDGPDGEPIIHHGYTLTSKILFKDVIETINKYAFTKNPYPVILSIENHCTVPQQKKMAEYLVEVLQEKVDLSTVNMNETRKMPSPELLKGKVLIKGKKLPMNIDDDAEEGDVSDEDSGEEEEEDEEDTRIINSVCLNQYVFWLAAYMSSWQVSSLNESIVNQIMALKPAQLVRFNQRQLLRVYPSNYRVDSSNFNPQPFWNAGIHMVALNYQTEGRMLELNKAKFSTNGNCGYILKPKCMNQGFFNPNLEDPLPGQKKTQLVLKIISGQQLPKPKDSMLGDRGEVIDPSVEVEIIGLPVDCCKQQTRVVDDNGFNPMWEETMVFSLHMAQIALVRFQVWDNDSLGQKFIGQRTIAFISMMPGYRHVYLEGMEEASIFVHVAVHDVSGKVKPD
;
A
#
# COMPACT_ATOMS: atom_id res chain seq x y z
N MET A 1 19.18 -6.22 -25.81
CA MET A 1 20.14 -5.20 -25.31
C MET A 1 21.11 -4.70 -26.39
N CYS A 2 21.93 -5.55 -27.03
CA CYS A 2 22.87 -5.09 -28.08
C CYS A 2 22.20 -4.30 -29.22
N THR A 3 21.00 -4.71 -29.66
CA THR A 3 20.21 -4.02 -30.69
C THR A 3 19.82 -2.58 -30.31
N MET A 4 19.59 -2.31 -29.02
CA MET A 4 19.25 -0.95 -28.55
C MET A 4 20.49 -0.07 -28.49
N GLN A 5 21.68 -0.63 -28.26
CA GLN A 5 22.95 0.12 -28.24
C GLN A 5 23.46 0.42 -29.66
N THR A 6 23.28 -0.51 -30.61
CA THR A 6 23.51 -0.22 -32.03
C THR A 6 22.57 0.87 -32.54
N GLY A 7 21.38 0.96 -31.94
CA GLY A 7 20.40 2.02 -32.13
C GLY A 7 19.38 1.74 -33.23
N THR A 8 18.24 2.42 -33.13
CA THR A 8 17.07 2.22 -33.99
C THR A 8 16.54 3.58 -34.43
N GLN A 9 16.19 3.69 -35.71
CA GLN A 9 15.54 4.89 -36.23
C GLN A 9 14.04 4.86 -35.89
N MET A 10 13.57 5.83 -35.12
CA MET A 10 12.17 5.93 -34.70
C MET A 10 11.64 7.35 -34.89
N THR A 11 10.34 7.48 -35.06
CA THR A 11 9.65 8.77 -35.14
C THR A 11 9.22 9.21 -33.75
N LYS A 12 9.80 10.31 -33.26
CA LYS A 12 9.40 10.98 -32.02
C LYS A 12 8.21 11.89 -32.27
N LEU A 13 7.07 11.62 -31.64
CA LEU A 13 5.89 12.46 -31.73
C LEU A 13 6.01 13.70 -30.85
N LYS A 14 5.42 14.81 -31.31
CA LYS A 14 5.39 16.09 -30.58
C LYS A 14 4.14 16.89 -30.95
N GLY A 15 3.18 16.97 -30.03
CA GLY A 15 2.04 17.89 -30.12
C GLY A 15 1.43 18.00 -31.53
N LYS A 16 1.20 19.23 -32.02
CA LYS A 16 0.44 19.54 -33.25
C LYS A 16 1.26 19.55 -34.58
N LYS A 17 2.50 19.05 -34.62
CA LYS A 17 3.34 19.05 -35.86
C LYS A 17 3.74 17.63 -36.32
N LYS A 18 4.19 17.51 -37.59
CA LYS A 18 4.78 16.27 -38.15
C LYS A 18 5.85 15.70 -37.19
N GLY A 19 5.80 14.39 -36.95
CA GLY A 19 6.75 13.69 -36.09
C GLY A 19 8.20 13.85 -36.56
N LEU A 20 9.14 13.70 -35.63
CA LEU A 20 10.56 13.91 -35.87
C LEU A 20 11.29 12.57 -35.91
N VAL A 21 11.79 12.19 -37.09
CA VAL A 21 12.64 10.99 -37.24
C VAL A 21 13.96 11.21 -36.53
N ARG A 22 14.31 10.30 -35.61
CA ARG A 22 15.52 10.35 -34.79
C ARG A 22 16.14 8.97 -34.69
N PHE A 23 17.45 8.93 -34.54
CA PHE A 23 18.18 7.72 -34.22
C PHE A 23 18.29 7.62 -32.69
N PHE A 24 17.54 6.69 -32.11
CA PHE A 24 17.55 6.40 -30.69
C PHE A 24 18.54 5.29 -30.41
N TYR A 25 19.30 5.42 -29.34
CA TYR A 25 20.22 4.39 -28.91
C TYR A 25 20.32 4.44 -27.40
N LEU A 26 20.54 3.28 -26.84
CA LEU A 26 20.93 3.12 -25.45
C LEU A 26 22.43 3.47 -25.36
N ASP A 27 22.81 4.26 -24.36
CA ASP A 27 24.23 4.58 -24.22
C ASP A 27 25.06 3.33 -23.88
N GLU A 28 26.38 3.46 -24.01
CA GLU A 28 27.33 2.38 -23.76
C GLU A 28 27.12 1.72 -22.39
N HIS A 29 26.68 2.53 -21.43
CA HIS A 29 26.43 2.22 -20.04
C HIS A 29 25.01 1.75 -19.72
N LYS A 30 24.09 1.74 -20.70
CA LYS A 30 22.68 1.37 -20.51
C LYS A 30 21.86 2.27 -19.59
N SER A 31 22.51 3.24 -18.92
CA SER A 31 21.92 4.21 -18.00
C SER A 31 20.96 5.23 -18.63
N CYS A 32 21.05 5.49 -19.94
CA CYS A 32 20.23 6.49 -20.60
C CYS A 32 19.81 6.08 -22.01
N ILE A 33 18.55 6.39 -22.34
CA ILE A 33 18.10 6.46 -23.74
C ILE A 33 18.54 7.81 -24.31
N ARG A 34 19.28 7.81 -25.41
CA ARG A 34 19.75 9.00 -26.12
C ARG A 34 19.22 9.06 -27.54
N TRP A 35 19.16 10.25 -28.13
CA TRP A 35 18.77 10.39 -29.54
C TRP A 35 19.44 11.54 -30.29
N ARG A 36 19.69 11.32 -31.59
CA ARG A 36 20.27 12.30 -32.53
C ARG A 36 19.51 12.33 -33.87
N PRO A 37 19.50 13.47 -34.61
CA PRO A 37 20.05 14.78 -34.25
C PRO A 37 19.17 15.55 -33.26
N SER A 38 19.77 16.33 -32.35
CA SER A 38 19.04 17.18 -31.40
C SER A 38 19.78 18.49 -31.18
N ARG A 39 19.05 19.62 -31.21
CA ARG A 39 19.60 20.96 -30.89
C ARG A 39 19.88 21.15 -29.38
N LYS A 40 19.55 20.16 -28.55
CA LYS A 40 19.64 20.23 -27.09
C LYS A 40 20.83 19.46 -26.49
N HIS A 41 21.80 19.03 -27.30
CA HIS A 41 23.02 18.29 -26.88
C HIS A 41 22.78 17.38 -25.66
N ASP A 42 23.38 17.69 -24.50
CA ASP A 42 23.34 16.88 -23.26
C ASP A 42 21.94 16.63 -22.67
N LYS A 43 20.93 17.41 -23.10
CA LYS A 43 19.53 17.24 -22.66
C LYS A 43 18.72 16.32 -23.58
N ALA A 44 19.33 15.72 -24.60
CA ALA A 44 18.69 14.74 -25.48
C ALA A 44 18.80 13.30 -24.90
N LYS A 45 18.47 13.16 -23.62
CA LYS A 45 18.54 11.91 -22.88
C LYS A 45 17.36 11.73 -21.92
N ILE A 46 17.02 10.49 -21.61
CA ILE A 46 16.17 10.07 -20.48
C ILE A 46 16.97 9.05 -19.71
N THR A 47 17.17 9.26 -18.41
CA THR A 47 17.81 8.27 -17.52
C THR A 47 16.83 7.14 -17.27
N ILE A 48 17.31 5.89 -17.27
CA ILE A 48 16.48 4.71 -17.01
C ILE A 48 15.79 4.83 -15.66
N ASP A 49 16.49 5.26 -14.61
CA ASP A 49 15.96 5.49 -13.26
C ASP A 49 14.81 6.52 -13.20
N SER A 50 14.68 7.37 -14.22
CA SER A 50 13.58 8.34 -14.27
C SER A 50 12.33 7.78 -14.93
N ILE A 51 12.37 6.58 -15.49
CA ILE A 51 11.26 5.97 -16.22
C ILE A 51 10.32 5.30 -15.21
N HIS A 52 9.09 5.79 -15.15
CA HIS A 52 8.03 5.25 -14.31
C HIS A 52 7.33 4.07 -14.98
N GLU A 53 7.12 4.16 -16.30
CA GLU A 53 6.30 3.20 -17.04
C GLU A 53 6.66 3.19 -18.53
N VAL A 54 6.59 2.01 -19.17
CA VAL A 54 6.67 1.84 -20.62
C VAL A 54 5.42 1.14 -21.13
N CYS A 55 4.61 1.88 -21.89
CA CYS A 55 3.31 1.45 -22.38
C CYS A 55 3.35 1.10 -23.86
N GLU A 56 2.88 -0.09 -24.20
CA GLU A 56 2.69 -0.52 -25.59
C GLU A 56 1.43 0.11 -26.21
N GLY A 57 1.49 0.36 -27.50
CA GLY A 57 0.39 0.87 -28.31
C GLY A 57 0.27 2.39 -28.26
N LYS A 58 -0.95 2.87 -28.55
CA LYS A 58 -1.28 4.29 -28.75
C LYS A 58 -1.97 4.92 -27.54
N LYS A 59 -1.55 4.55 -26.32
CA LYS A 59 -2.30 4.87 -25.08
C LYS A 59 -2.17 6.33 -24.62
N SER A 60 -1.15 7.06 -25.08
CA SER A 60 -0.93 8.44 -24.63
C SER A 60 -1.82 9.46 -25.35
N GLU A 61 -2.06 10.58 -24.68
CA GLU A 61 -2.80 11.74 -25.21
C GLU A 61 -2.17 12.33 -26.49
N ILE A 62 -0.87 12.10 -26.71
CA ILE A 62 -0.18 12.55 -27.94
C ILE A 62 -0.64 11.73 -29.14
N PHE A 63 -0.82 10.41 -29.00
CA PHE A 63 -1.28 9.56 -30.10
C PHE A 63 -2.71 9.89 -30.53
N GLN A 64 -3.58 10.26 -29.59
CA GLN A 64 -4.97 10.66 -29.86
C GLN A 64 -5.10 11.94 -30.72
N ARG A 65 -4.06 12.78 -30.75
CA ARG A 65 -4.02 14.00 -31.58
C ARG A 65 -3.67 13.73 -33.05
N TYR A 66 -3.31 12.49 -33.40
CA TYR A 66 -3.09 12.03 -34.77
C TYR A 66 -4.26 11.13 -35.19
N ALA A 67 -4.57 11.08 -36.50
CA ALA A 67 -5.66 10.23 -37.00
C ALA A 67 -5.47 8.76 -36.59
N GLU A 68 -6.53 8.11 -36.10
CA GLU A 68 -6.48 6.77 -35.49
C GLU A 68 -5.82 5.71 -36.39
N SER A 69 -6.00 5.82 -37.72
CA SER A 69 -5.47 4.90 -38.73
C SER A 69 -4.02 5.15 -39.15
N ARG A 70 -3.35 6.18 -38.62
CA ARG A 70 -2.06 6.65 -39.15
C ARG A 70 -0.86 5.76 -38.84
N PHE A 71 -0.89 5.04 -37.72
CA PHE A 71 0.24 4.23 -37.27
C PHE A 71 -0.24 2.82 -36.90
N ASP A 72 0.59 1.80 -37.05
CA ASP A 72 0.29 0.46 -36.55
C ASP A 72 0.48 0.45 -35.01
N PRO A 73 -0.52 0.05 -34.19
CA PRO A 73 -0.37 -0.07 -32.74
C PRO A 73 0.83 -0.93 -32.32
N ASN A 74 1.17 -1.98 -33.07
CA ASN A 74 2.30 -2.87 -32.77
C ASN A 74 3.66 -2.19 -32.95
N CYS A 75 3.70 -1.04 -33.63
CA CYS A 75 4.91 -0.23 -33.83
C CYS A 75 4.95 0.99 -32.87
N CYS A 76 3.97 1.15 -31.99
CA CYS A 76 3.82 2.33 -31.14
C CYS A 76 4.10 2.00 -29.67
N PHE A 77 4.77 2.92 -28.97
CA PHE A 77 4.91 2.86 -27.52
C PHE A 77 5.21 4.23 -26.91
N SER A 78 4.97 4.35 -25.61
CA SER A 78 5.18 5.55 -24.80
C SER A 78 6.07 5.24 -23.61
N ILE A 79 7.01 6.15 -23.31
CA ILE A 79 7.86 6.09 -22.12
C ILE A 79 7.48 7.25 -21.20
N TYR A 80 6.99 6.96 -20.00
CA TYR A 80 6.63 7.95 -18.99
C TYR A 80 7.79 8.17 -18.02
N HIS A 81 8.22 9.42 -17.82
CA HIS A 81 9.44 9.68 -17.05
C HIS A 81 9.49 11.04 -16.31
N GLY A 82 10.29 11.09 -15.24
CA GLY A 82 10.61 12.26 -14.39
C GLY A 82 9.51 12.69 -13.41
N ASP A 83 9.84 13.57 -12.45
CA ASP A 83 8.98 13.96 -11.30
C ASP A 83 7.61 14.56 -11.65
N ARG A 84 7.44 15.04 -12.89
CA ARG A 84 6.19 15.62 -13.40
C ARG A 84 5.50 14.74 -14.46
N VAL A 85 5.87 13.46 -14.54
CA VAL A 85 5.32 12.41 -15.42
C VAL A 85 5.14 12.89 -16.87
N LYS A 86 6.25 13.06 -17.59
CA LYS A 86 6.25 13.44 -19.01
C LYS A 86 6.25 12.20 -19.90
N SER A 87 5.58 12.25 -21.05
CA SER A 87 5.62 11.18 -22.04
C SER A 87 6.65 11.44 -23.15
N LEU A 88 7.36 10.39 -23.54
CA LEU A 88 8.09 10.27 -24.80
C LEU A 88 7.39 9.24 -25.68
N ASP A 89 6.74 9.72 -26.74
CA ASP A 89 5.92 8.89 -27.63
C ASP A 89 6.65 8.58 -28.94
N LEU A 90 6.78 7.29 -29.25
CA LEU A 90 7.63 6.77 -30.31
C LEU A 90 6.87 5.84 -31.26
N VAL A 91 7.20 5.94 -32.56
CA VAL A 91 6.76 5.01 -33.60
C VAL A 91 7.99 4.40 -34.26
N SER A 92 8.15 3.09 -34.14
CA SER A 92 9.21 2.31 -34.81
C SER A 92 8.88 2.03 -36.27
N THR A 93 9.84 1.50 -37.01
CA THR A 93 9.69 1.07 -38.41
C THR A 93 8.91 -0.24 -38.56
N ASN A 94 8.96 -1.10 -37.56
CA ASN A 94 8.28 -2.40 -37.51
C ASN A 94 7.98 -2.80 -36.05
N GLY A 95 7.13 -3.81 -35.87
CA GLY A 95 6.72 -4.26 -34.54
C GLY A 95 7.81 -4.97 -33.75
N ASP A 96 8.81 -5.56 -34.41
CA ASP A 96 9.94 -6.22 -33.74
C ASP A 96 10.85 -5.22 -33.03
N ASP A 97 11.10 -4.07 -33.66
CA ASP A 97 11.84 -2.96 -33.07
C ASP A 97 11.09 -2.39 -31.86
N ALA A 98 9.77 -2.19 -31.95
CA ALA A 98 8.97 -1.72 -30.83
C ALA A 98 9.01 -2.70 -29.66
N ARG A 99 8.79 -4.00 -29.92
CA ARG A 99 8.89 -5.05 -28.88
C ARG A 99 10.28 -5.10 -28.26
N THR A 100 11.33 -5.03 -29.07
CA THR A 100 12.73 -5.04 -28.58
C THR A 100 13.00 -3.88 -27.62
N TRP A 101 12.50 -2.68 -27.93
CA TRP A 101 12.65 -1.51 -27.06
C TRP A 101 11.75 -1.58 -25.82
N ILE A 102 10.49 -2.02 -25.94
CA ILE A 102 9.57 -2.16 -24.80
C ILE A 102 10.12 -3.19 -23.81
N THR A 103 10.46 -4.39 -24.28
CA THR A 103 10.99 -5.47 -23.44
C THR A 103 12.34 -5.10 -22.85
N GLY A 104 13.23 -4.51 -23.65
CA GLY A 104 14.54 -4.07 -23.17
C GLY A 104 14.44 -2.97 -22.11
N LEU A 105 13.55 -1.99 -22.25
CA LEU A 105 13.36 -0.96 -21.24
C LEU A 105 12.67 -1.49 -19.98
N LYS A 106 11.66 -2.36 -20.10
CA LYS A 106 11.04 -3.04 -18.96
C LYS A 106 12.03 -3.93 -18.20
N TYR A 107 12.96 -4.55 -18.92
CA TYR A 107 14.07 -5.32 -18.34
C TYR A 107 15.03 -4.44 -17.54
N LEU A 108 15.41 -3.27 -18.10
CA LEU A 108 16.26 -2.30 -17.38
C LEU A 108 15.55 -1.72 -16.14
N MET A 109 14.24 -1.48 -16.22
CA MET A 109 13.43 -1.01 -15.10
C MET A 109 13.24 -2.07 -13.98
N ALA A 110 13.54 -3.35 -14.23
CA ALA A 110 13.31 -4.45 -13.30
C ALA A 110 14.51 -4.82 -12.39
N GLY A 111 15.62 -4.08 -12.48
CA GLY A 111 16.47 -3.83 -11.30
C GLY A 111 17.47 -4.89 -10.80
N ILE A 112 17.81 -5.96 -11.52
CA ILE A 112 18.97 -6.81 -11.12
C ILE A 112 19.85 -7.10 -12.34
N SER A 113 20.79 -6.19 -12.62
CA SER A 113 21.86 -6.38 -13.60
C SER A 113 23.04 -5.47 -13.27
N ASP A 114 24.12 -5.51 -14.07
CA ASP A 114 25.34 -4.69 -13.93
C ASP A 114 25.08 -3.16 -13.81
N GLU A 115 23.83 -2.70 -13.97
CA GLU A 115 23.38 -1.32 -13.72
C GLU A 115 23.43 -0.87 -12.26
N ASP A 116 23.10 -1.71 -11.28
CA ASP A 116 23.26 -1.35 -9.85
C ASP A 116 24.75 -1.18 -9.54
N SER A 117 25.59 -2.07 -10.09
CA SER A 117 27.05 -1.93 -10.02
C SER A 117 27.54 -0.64 -10.68
N LEU A 118 26.96 -0.25 -11.82
CA LEU A 118 27.34 0.97 -12.52
C LEU A 118 26.89 2.25 -11.81
N ALA A 119 25.68 2.28 -11.25
CA ALA A 119 25.17 3.40 -10.45
C ALA A 119 26.02 3.59 -9.17
N LYS A 120 26.33 2.50 -8.46
CA LYS A 120 27.23 2.54 -7.30
C LYS A 120 28.65 2.94 -7.68
N ARG A 121 29.17 2.49 -8.83
CA ARG A 121 30.48 2.89 -9.37
C ARG A 121 30.54 4.37 -9.72
N GLN A 122 29.55 4.91 -10.43
CA GLN A 122 29.48 6.34 -10.75
C GLN A 122 29.37 7.22 -9.50
N GLN A 123 28.77 6.71 -8.41
CA GLN A 123 28.76 7.39 -7.11
C GLN A 123 30.09 7.32 -6.34
N ALA A 124 30.95 6.36 -6.69
CA ALA A 124 32.24 6.08 -6.05
C ALA A 124 33.42 6.75 -6.76
N ASP A 125 33.39 6.80 -8.09
CA ASP A 125 34.38 7.42 -8.97
C ASP A 125 34.30 8.96 -8.83
N LYS A 126 35.07 9.50 -7.90
CA LYS A 126 35.01 10.94 -7.53
C LYS A 126 35.95 11.79 -8.39
N ASN A 127 36.99 11.18 -8.94
CA ASN A 127 37.96 11.86 -9.81
C ASN A 127 37.53 11.80 -11.29
N GLY A 128 36.53 10.97 -11.63
CA GLY A 128 35.99 10.83 -12.99
C GLY A 128 36.97 10.15 -13.93
N ASP A 129 37.93 9.38 -13.41
CA ASP A 129 38.96 8.72 -14.22
C ASP A 129 38.48 7.40 -14.83
N GLY A 130 37.25 6.98 -14.52
CA GLY A 130 36.64 5.79 -15.04
C GLY A 130 37.12 4.51 -14.37
N ASN A 131 37.88 4.59 -13.27
CA ASN A 131 38.39 3.49 -12.46
C ASN A 131 38.14 3.74 -10.96
N LEU A 132 38.33 2.73 -10.10
CA LEU A 132 38.14 2.88 -8.66
C LEU A 132 39.38 2.50 -7.86
N SER A 133 39.91 3.47 -7.11
CA SER A 133 40.97 3.21 -6.13
C SER A 133 40.43 2.53 -4.87
N LEU A 134 41.30 1.86 -4.10
CA LEU A 134 40.95 1.30 -2.79
C LEU A 134 40.32 2.34 -1.84
N ARG A 135 40.74 3.61 -1.93
CA ARG A 135 40.17 4.70 -1.12
C ARG A 135 38.74 5.03 -1.52
N GLU A 136 38.41 4.97 -2.81
CA GLU A 136 37.06 5.18 -3.33
C GLU A 136 36.15 4.00 -3.00
N VAL A 137 36.66 2.77 -3.11
CA VAL A 137 35.95 1.55 -2.66
C VAL A 137 35.63 1.63 -1.16
N LEU A 138 36.57 2.05 -0.31
CA LEU A 138 36.31 2.23 1.14
C LEU A 138 35.26 3.32 1.43
N LYS A 139 35.21 4.39 0.62
CA LYS A 139 34.16 5.43 0.75
C LYS A 139 32.81 4.92 0.27
N LEU A 140 32.79 4.15 -0.82
CA LEU A 140 31.57 3.51 -1.33
C LEU A 140 30.99 2.54 -0.30
N LEU A 141 31.81 1.69 0.32
CA LEU A 141 31.35 0.76 1.37
C LEU A 141 30.63 1.49 2.51
N ARG A 142 31.17 2.63 2.97
CA ARG A 142 30.50 3.45 4.01
C ARG A 142 29.17 4.05 3.54
N LYS A 143 29.07 4.45 2.27
CA LYS A 143 27.81 4.94 1.67
C LYS A 143 26.79 3.81 1.54
N LEU A 144 27.25 2.62 1.18
CA LEU A 144 26.45 1.39 1.13
C LEU A 144 26.05 0.87 2.51
N ASN A 145 26.42 1.58 3.58
CA ASN A 145 26.14 1.18 4.96
C ASN A 145 26.85 -0.12 5.36
N VAL A 146 28.10 -0.30 4.89
CA VAL A 146 28.98 -1.43 5.24
C VAL A 146 30.27 -0.94 5.87
N LYS A 147 30.67 -1.58 6.98
CA LYS A 147 32.03 -1.51 7.49
C LYS A 147 32.68 -2.89 7.46
N LEU A 148 33.63 -3.08 6.55
CA LEU A 148 34.48 -4.27 6.51
C LEU A 148 35.85 -3.96 7.13
N PRO A 149 36.49 -4.94 7.80
CA PRO A 149 37.89 -4.81 8.19
C PRO A 149 38.74 -4.46 6.96
N LYS A 150 39.60 -3.44 7.10
CA LYS A 150 40.39 -2.92 5.97
C LYS A 150 41.20 -4.02 5.26
N GLN A 151 41.73 -4.98 6.01
CA GLN A 151 42.46 -6.14 5.46
C GLN A 151 41.58 -6.97 4.52
N LYS A 152 40.34 -7.28 4.91
CA LYS A 152 39.39 -8.03 4.09
C LYS A 152 39.02 -7.27 2.80
N VAL A 153 38.85 -5.94 2.87
CA VAL A 153 38.60 -5.12 1.67
C VAL A 153 39.80 -5.18 0.73
N VAL A 154 41.02 -5.12 1.25
CA VAL A 154 42.26 -5.24 0.47
C VAL A 154 42.35 -6.60 -0.23
N GLU A 155 42.08 -7.70 0.48
CA GLU A 155 42.08 -9.05 -0.10
C GLU A 155 41.04 -9.19 -1.22
N MET A 156 39.82 -8.69 -1.00
CA MET A 156 38.75 -8.72 -2.01
C MET A 156 39.08 -7.84 -3.21
N PHE A 157 39.70 -6.68 -2.99
CA PHE A 157 40.16 -5.79 -4.04
C PHE A 157 41.22 -6.48 -4.90
N GLN A 158 42.26 -7.05 -4.27
CA GLN A 158 43.33 -7.78 -4.96
C GLN A 158 42.82 -8.99 -5.74
N LYS A 159 41.76 -9.65 -5.25
CA LYS A 159 41.15 -10.78 -5.94
C LYS A 159 40.32 -10.37 -7.17
N ALA A 160 39.78 -9.15 -7.17
CA ALA A 160 39.03 -8.59 -8.30
C ALA A 160 39.94 -7.92 -9.33
N ASP A 161 41.05 -7.34 -8.87
CA ASP A 161 42.09 -6.64 -9.64
C ASP A 161 42.98 -7.66 -10.38
N THR A 162 42.49 -8.08 -11.53
CA THR A 162 43.06 -9.18 -12.33
C THR A 162 43.74 -8.70 -13.61
N ASP A 163 43.61 -7.40 -13.92
CA ASP A 163 44.23 -6.78 -15.08
C ASP A 163 45.70 -6.38 -14.83
N ASP A 164 46.35 -5.89 -15.89
CA ASP A 164 47.74 -5.45 -15.86
C ASP A 164 47.94 -4.09 -15.15
N ASN A 165 46.85 -3.39 -14.80
CA ASN A 165 46.82 -2.05 -14.22
C ASN A 165 46.52 -2.07 -12.70
N GLN A 166 47.31 -2.89 -12.01
CA GLN A 166 47.22 -3.16 -10.58
C GLN A 166 47.05 -1.89 -9.72
N GLY A 167 46.06 -1.90 -8.82
CA GLY A 167 45.75 -0.85 -7.86
C GLY A 167 44.49 -0.03 -8.17
N LEU A 168 43.80 -0.31 -9.27
CA LEU A 168 42.58 0.36 -9.73
C LEU A 168 41.59 -0.66 -10.30
N LEU A 169 40.31 -0.59 -9.92
CA LEU A 169 39.28 -1.49 -10.48
C LEU A 169 38.60 -0.89 -11.71
N ALA A 170 38.73 -1.56 -12.86
CA ALA A 170 37.92 -1.35 -14.05
C ALA A 170 36.45 -1.75 -13.82
N PHE A 171 35.55 -1.54 -14.79
CA PHE A 171 34.10 -1.80 -14.58
C PHE A 171 33.82 -3.26 -14.27
N GLU A 172 34.40 -4.17 -15.05
CA GLU A 172 34.20 -5.61 -14.92
C GLU A 172 34.78 -6.16 -13.61
N GLU A 173 35.93 -5.62 -13.19
CA GLU A 173 36.56 -5.93 -11.91
C GLU A 173 35.77 -5.36 -10.74
N PHE A 174 35.21 -4.15 -10.87
CA PHE A 174 34.29 -3.59 -9.89
C PHE A 174 33.01 -4.44 -9.78
N CYS A 175 32.43 -4.87 -10.90
CA CYS A 175 31.28 -5.80 -10.89
C CYS A 175 31.65 -7.10 -10.18
N THR A 176 32.87 -7.61 -10.38
CA THR A 176 33.38 -8.80 -9.67
C THR A 176 33.53 -8.53 -8.17
N PHE A 177 34.12 -7.41 -7.78
CA PHE A 177 34.22 -6.97 -6.39
C PHE A 177 32.83 -6.80 -5.74
N TYR A 178 31.91 -6.12 -6.43
CA TYR A 178 30.54 -5.88 -5.98
C TYR A 178 29.77 -7.19 -5.83
N LYS A 179 29.94 -8.13 -6.77
CA LYS A 179 29.40 -9.49 -6.67
C LYS A 179 29.98 -10.21 -5.46
N MET A 180 31.29 -10.11 -5.21
CA MET A 180 31.90 -10.75 -4.02
C MET A 180 31.37 -10.20 -2.68
N ILE A 181 31.04 -8.90 -2.58
CA ILE A 181 30.41 -8.34 -1.37
C ILE A 181 28.89 -8.62 -1.30
N SER A 182 28.25 -8.86 -2.45
CA SER A 182 26.80 -9.02 -2.57
C SER A 182 26.34 -10.47 -2.69
N THR A 183 27.25 -11.44 -2.89
CA THR A 183 26.92 -12.86 -3.03
C THR A 183 26.25 -13.36 -1.76
N ARG A 184 24.97 -13.72 -1.88
CA ARG A 184 24.15 -14.19 -0.76
C ARG A 184 24.43 -15.64 -0.47
N ARG A 185 25.43 -15.90 0.39
CA ARG A 185 25.75 -17.26 0.87
C ARG A 185 24.50 -18.02 1.37
N GLY A 186 23.57 -17.33 2.03
CA GLY A 186 22.31 -17.92 2.48
C GLY A 186 21.43 -18.48 1.35
N LEU A 187 21.24 -17.72 0.26
CA LEU A 187 20.46 -18.19 -0.90
C LEU A 187 21.16 -19.35 -1.61
N TYR A 188 22.48 -19.31 -1.71
CA TYR A 188 23.26 -20.40 -2.30
C TYR A 188 23.11 -21.69 -1.50
N LEU A 189 23.17 -21.64 -0.17
CA LEU A 189 22.95 -22.80 0.68
C LEU A 189 21.52 -23.35 0.58
N ILE A 190 20.53 -22.47 0.47
CA ILE A 190 19.13 -22.87 0.21
C ILE A 190 19.07 -23.61 -1.12
N MET A 191 19.56 -23.04 -2.22
CA MET A 191 19.58 -23.68 -3.53
C MET A 191 20.23 -25.08 -3.47
N LEU A 192 21.42 -25.18 -2.85
CA LEU A 192 22.12 -26.47 -2.68
C LEU A 192 21.29 -27.51 -1.92
N SER A 193 20.52 -27.08 -0.91
CA SER A 193 19.71 -27.99 -0.11
C SER A 193 18.54 -28.60 -0.88
N TYR A 194 18.00 -27.88 -1.88
CA TYR A 194 16.91 -28.36 -2.74
C TYR A 194 17.39 -28.95 -4.07
N SER A 195 18.66 -28.74 -4.43
CA SER A 195 19.27 -29.27 -5.65
C SER A 195 20.10 -30.53 -5.43
N ASN A 196 20.03 -31.16 -4.26
CA ASN A 196 20.88 -32.30 -3.89
C ASN A 196 22.38 -32.01 -4.10
N ASN A 197 22.83 -30.82 -3.67
CA ASN A 197 24.19 -30.30 -3.82
C ASN A 197 24.66 -29.99 -5.26
N LYS A 198 23.75 -29.92 -6.24
CA LYS A 198 24.06 -29.37 -7.58
C LYS A 198 24.18 -27.85 -7.51
N GLU A 199 25.06 -27.24 -8.31
CA GLU A 199 25.18 -25.78 -8.40
C GLU A 199 24.06 -25.10 -9.22
N PHE A 200 23.02 -25.86 -9.58
CA PHE A 200 21.82 -25.42 -10.29
C PHE A 200 20.62 -26.26 -9.84
N MET A 201 19.40 -25.75 -10.02
CA MET A 201 18.15 -26.48 -9.86
C MET A 201 17.59 -26.85 -11.23
N ASP A 202 17.29 -28.13 -11.44
CA ASP A 202 16.49 -28.56 -12.58
C ASP A 202 14.98 -28.37 -12.31
N LEU A 203 14.15 -28.69 -13.30
CA LEU A 203 12.69 -28.53 -13.19
C LEU A 203 12.09 -29.32 -12.01
N ASN A 204 12.62 -30.50 -11.68
CA ASN A 204 12.08 -31.30 -10.59
C ASN A 204 12.49 -30.72 -9.23
N ASP A 205 13.74 -30.25 -9.11
CA ASP A 205 14.20 -29.54 -7.92
C ASP A 205 13.36 -28.27 -7.67
N LEU A 206 13.06 -27.52 -8.75
CA LEU A 206 12.29 -26.27 -8.67
C LEU A 206 10.83 -26.52 -8.27
N VAL A 207 10.18 -27.55 -8.83
CA VAL A 207 8.84 -28.00 -8.41
C VAL A 207 8.87 -28.36 -6.92
N HIS A 208 9.85 -29.16 -6.50
CA HIS A 208 9.98 -29.57 -5.11
C HIS A 208 10.19 -28.36 -4.17
N PHE A 209 11.02 -27.39 -4.53
CA PHE A 209 11.19 -26.16 -3.77
C PHE A 209 9.89 -25.36 -3.66
N MET A 210 9.17 -25.16 -4.78
CA MET A 210 7.94 -24.37 -4.80
C MET A 210 6.81 -25.05 -4.00
N GLU A 211 6.61 -26.34 -4.16
CA GLU A 211 5.53 -27.07 -3.47
C GLU A 211 5.86 -27.33 -1.99
N ASN A 212 7.08 -27.80 -1.69
CA ASN A 212 7.39 -28.25 -0.34
C ASN A 212 7.93 -27.15 0.56
N GLU A 213 8.71 -26.21 0.05
CA GLU A 213 9.28 -25.13 0.85
C GLU A 213 8.42 -23.88 0.80
N GLN A 214 8.06 -23.43 -0.41
CA GLN A 214 7.24 -22.22 -0.59
C GLN A 214 5.74 -22.47 -0.38
N LYS A 215 5.33 -23.74 -0.20
CA LYS A 215 3.94 -24.21 -0.03
C LYS A 215 2.98 -23.71 -1.12
N MET A 216 3.50 -23.52 -2.33
CA MET A 216 2.67 -23.15 -3.47
C MET A 216 1.80 -24.34 -3.88
N VAL A 217 0.53 -24.07 -4.22
CA VAL A 217 -0.43 -25.08 -4.63
C VAL A 217 -0.56 -25.08 -6.15
N GLY A 218 -0.60 -26.26 -6.76
CA GLY A 218 -0.85 -26.40 -8.20
C GLY A 218 0.33 -25.96 -9.07
N VAL A 219 1.57 -26.15 -8.61
CA VAL A 219 2.78 -25.82 -9.38
C VAL A 219 2.87 -26.74 -10.58
N THR A 220 2.80 -26.17 -11.79
CA THR A 220 2.94 -26.94 -13.04
C THR A 220 4.37 -26.93 -13.55
N ARG A 221 4.71 -27.91 -14.38
CA ARG A 221 6.02 -27.97 -15.03
C ARG A 221 6.20 -26.77 -15.96
N GLU A 222 5.14 -26.35 -16.64
CA GLU A 222 5.09 -25.19 -17.53
C GLU A 222 5.42 -23.90 -16.76
N TYR A 223 4.82 -23.71 -15.57
CA TYR A 223 5.14 -22.57 -14.70
C TYR A 223 6.62 -22.54 -14.30
N CYS A 224 7.21 -23.71 -14.00
CA CYS A 224 8.64 -23.80 -13.70
C CYS A 224 9.50 -23.45 -14.92
N MET A 225 9.11 -23.87 -16.13
CA MET A 225 9.81 -23.51 -17.37
C MET A 225 9.74 -22.00 -17.66
N GLU A 226 8.57 -21.38 -17.45
CA GLU A 226 8.39 -19.94 -17.58
C GLU A 226 9.24 -19.18 -16.56
N THR A 227 9.27 -19.66 -15.32
CA THR A 227 10.12 -19.11 -14.25
C THR A 227 11.60 -19.13 -14.66
N ILE A 228 12.11 -20.27 -15.14
CA ILE A 228 13.50 -20.37 -15.61
C ILE A 228 13.75 -19.41 -16.78
N SER A 229 12.84 -19.40 -17.76
CA SER A 229 12.95 -18.54 -18.95
C SER A 229 12.97 -17.05 -18.60
N GLN A 230 12.25 -16.66 -17.55
CA GLN A 230 12.12 -15.28 -17.11
C GLN A 230 13.32 -14.82 -16.27
N PHE A 231 13.84 -15.68 -15.39
CA PHE A 231 14.78 -15.24 -14.35
C PHE A 231 16.22 -15.70 -14.58
N GLU A 232 16.47 -16.80 -15.29
CA GLU A 232 17.83 -17.33 -15.50
C GLU A 232 18.62 -16.47 -16.51
N PRO A 233 19.73 -15.83 -16.11
CA PRO A 233 20.47 -14.96 -17.00
C PRO A 233 21.47 -15.70 -17.89
N CYS A 234 21.94 -16.89 -17.51
CA CYS A 234 22.97 -17.61 -18.26
C CYS A 234 22.36 -18.35 -19.47
N PRO A 235 22.78 -18.05 -20.72
CA PRO A 235 22.23 -18.72 -21.91
C PRO A 235 22.44 -20.24 -21.92
N HIS A 236 23.55 -20.72 -21.35
CA HIS A 236 23.81 -22.16 -21.24
C HIS A 236 22.83 -22.84 -20.28
N ASN A 237 22.53 -22.21 -19.14
CA ASN A 237 21.56 -22.73 -18.18
C ASN A 237 20.14 -22.70 -18.75
N LEU A 238 19.76 -21.62 -19.44
CA LEU A 238 18.51 -21.52 -20.18
C LEU A 238 18.35 -22.64 -21.22
N GLN A 239 19.39 -22.90 -22.02
CA GLN A 239 19.37 -23.97 -23.02
C GLN A 239 19.16 -25.35 -22.39
N ASN A 240 19.71 -25.57 -21.19
CA ASN A 240 19.57 -26.82 -20.44
C ASN A 240 18.32 -26.85 -19.54
N MET A 241 17.52 -25.79 -19.51
CA MET A 241 16.34 -25.63 -18.63
C MET A 241 16.67 -25.85 -17.14
N VAL A 242 17.74 -25.19 -16.68
CA VAL A 242 18.15 -25.19 -15.27
C VAL A 242 18.25 -23.76 -14.72
N LEU A 243 18.02 -23.60 -13.41
CA LEU A 243 18.11 -22.34 -12.69
C LEU A 243 19.40 -22.31 -11.86
N GLY A 244 20.34 -21.43 -12.20
CA GLY A 244 21.56 -21.19 -11.44
C GLY A 244 21.32 -20.22 -10.26
N ILE A 245 22.38 -19.93 -9.50
CA ILE A 245 22.30 -19.04 -8.33
C ILE A 245 21.81 -17.62 -8.67
N ASP A 246 22.22 -17.09 -9.83
CA ASP A 246 21.78 -15.76 -10.26
C ASP A 246 20.29 -15.76 -10.61
N GLY A 247 19.83 -16.78 -11.36
CA GLY A 247 18.41 -16.93 -11.66
C GLY A 247 17.55 -17.16 -10.42
N PHE A 248 18.03 -17.97 -9.47
CA PHE A 248 17.36 -18.18 -8.19
C PHE A 248 17.28 -16.89 -7.37
N THR A 249 18.36 -16.11 -7.34
CA THR A 249 18.38 -14.80 -6.66
C THR A 249 17.39 -13.82 -7.29
N ASN A 250 17.32 -13.80 -8.62
CA ASN A 250 16.36 -12.96 -9.37
C ASN A 250 14.91 -13.38 -9.08
N TYR A 251 14.62 -14.67 -9.07
CA TYR A 251 13.30 -15.20 -8.71
C TYR A 251 12.90 -14.78 -7.29
N MET A 252 13.78 -14.97 -6.30
CA MET A 252 13.51 -14.65 -4.90
C MET A 252 13.36 -13.15 -4.63
N ARG A 253 13.87 -12.26 -5.50
CA ARG A 253 13.69 -10.80 -5.42
C ARG A 253 12.53 -10.27 -6.27
N SER A 254 11.92 -11.14 -7.08
CA SER A 254 10.74 -10.77 -7.85
C SER A 254 9.51 -10.66 -6.94
N PRO A 255 8.37 -10.17 -7.43
CA PRO A 255 7.11 -10.20 -6.68
C PRO A 255 6.72 -11.60 -6.16
N ALA A 256 7.19 -12.68 -6.79
CA ALA A 256 6.97 -14.05 -6.32
C ALA A 256 7.72 -14.36 -5.00
N GLY A 257 8.77 -13.60 -4.70
CA GLY A 257 9.53 -13.70 -3.45
C GLY A 257 9.05 -12.78 -2.34
N ASP A 258 8.09 -11.88 -2.60
CA ASP A 258 7.48 -11.03 -1.56
C ASP A 258 6.68 -11.90 -0.58
N ILE A 259 6.70 -11.52 0.69
CA ILE A 259 5.89 -12.13 1.74
C ILE A 259 4.40 -11.89 1.54
N PHE A 260 3.99 -10.82 0.84
CA PHE A 260 2.59 -10.53 0.59
C PHE A 260 2.01 -11.47 -0.48
N ASN A 261 0.86 -12.08 -0.21
CA ASN A 261 0.18 -12.94 -1.17
C ASN A 261 -0.27 -12.12 -2.39
N PRO A 262 0.27 -12.39 -3.60
CA PRO A 262 -0.07 -11.62 -4.79
C PRO A 262 -1.56 -11.74 -5.17
N GLU A 263 -2.25 -12.82 -4.81
CA GLU A 263 -3.69 -12.97 -5.05
C GLU A 263 -4.53 -11.93 -4.30
N HIS A 264 -4.01 -11.44 -3.16
CA HIS A 264 -4.71 -10.46 -2.33
C HIS A 264 -4.60 -9.03 -2.87
N HIS A 265 -3.86 -8.81 -3.98
CA HIS A 265 -3.94 -7.58 -4.77
C HIS A 265 -5.26 -7.45 -5.55
N PHE A 266 -6.05 -8.53 -5.61
CA PHE A 266 -7.39 -8.53 -6.20
C PHE A 266 -8.44 -8.82 -5.13
N VAL A 267 -9.70 -8.52 -5.45
CA VAL A 267 -10.81 -8.85 -4.56
C VAL A 267 -11.06 -10.36 -4.64
N HIS A 268 -10.91 -11.04 -3.51
CA HIS A 268 -11.02 -12.50 -3.40
C HIS A 268 -12.00 -12.95 -2.32
N GLN A 269 -12.34 -12.06 -1.37
CA GLN A 269 -13.29 -12.36 -0.31
C GLN A 269 -14.73 -12.34 -0.84
N ASP A 270 -15.63 -13.03 -0.15
CA ASP A 270 -17.07 -13.01 -0.47
C ASP A 270 -17.65 -11.62 -0.20
N MET A 271 -18.04 -10.92 -1.27
CA MET A 271 -18.62 -9.58 -1.23
C MET A 271 -20.16 -9.57 -1.19
N THR A 272 -20.78 -10.76 -1.08
CA THR A 272 -22.24 -10.95 -1.09
C THR A 272 -22.88 -11.00 0.31
N GLN A 273 -22.07 -11.01 1.38
CA GLN A 273 -22.58 -10.93 2.75
C GLN A 273 -23.20 -9.54 3.05
N PRO A 274 -24.07 -9.40 4.06
CA PRO A 274 -24.63 -8.11 4.49
C PRO A 274 -23.55 -7.09 4.90
N LEU A 275 -23.80 -5.79 4.70
CA LEU A 275 -22.85 -4.71 5.00
C LEU A 275 -22.30 -4.75 6.45
N CYS A 276 -23.13 -5.15 7.42
CA CYS A 276 -22.71 -5.32 8.82
C CYS A 276 -21.75 -6.52 9.05
N ASN A 277 -21.36 -7.26 8.02
CA ASN A 277 -20.36 -8.31 8.11
C ASN A 277 -18.97 -7.85 7.66
N TYR A 278 -18.76 -6.57 7.32
CA TYR A 278 -17.47 -6.06 6.86
C TYR A 278 -16.90 -4.99 7.79
N PHE A 279 -15.57 -4.95 7.88
CA PHE A 279 -14.84 -3.74 8.21
C PHE A 279 -14.82 -2.83 6.98
N ILE A 280 -14.99 -1.53 7.18
CA ILE A 280 -15.12 -0.52 6.12
C ILE A 280 -14.06 0.55 6.36
N ASP A 281 -13.23 0.78 5.34
CA ASP A 281 -12.16 1.77 5.42
C ASP A 281 -12.74 3.18 5.50
N SER A 282 -12.37 3.93 6.54
CA SER A 282 -13.12 5.11 6.98
C SER A 282 -12.22 6.28 7.33
N SER A 283 -12.54 7.46 6.82
CA SER A 283 -11.87 8.72 7.09
C SER A 283 -12.71 9.59 8.03
N HIS A 284 -12.01 10.30 8.93
CA HIS A 284 -12.56 11.36 9.79
C HIS A 284 -12.12 12.72 9.27
N ASN A 285 -13.03 13.71 9.34
CA ASN A 285 -12.82 15.08 8.86
C ASN A 285 -12.05 15.13 7.54
N THR A 286 -12.56 14.40 6.55
CA THR A 286 -11.85 14.07 5.30
C THR A 286 -11.31 15.30 4.56
N TYR A 287 -11.96 16.44 4.73
CA TYR A 287 -11.58 17.69 4.09
C TYR A 287 -10.27 18.30 4.62
N LEU A 288 -9.80 17.96 5.83
CA LEU A 288 -8.64 18.58 6.46
C LEU A 288 -7.30 18.05 5.94
N THR A 289 -6.33 18.95 5.80
CA THR A 289 -4.95 18.63 5.37
C THR A 289 -3.93 18.59 6.52
N GLY A 290 -4.31 19.04 7.72
CA GLY A 290 -3.44 19.09 8.90
C GLY A 290 -4.22 18.99 10.21
N ASP A 291 -3.87 19.85 11.17
CA ASP A 291 -4.51 19.94 12.49
C ASP A 291 -5.99 20.35 12.42
N GLN A 292 -6.72 20.16 13.52
CA GLN A 292 -8.17 20.39 13.59
C GLN A 292 -8.55 21.86 13.73
N LEU A 293 -7.62 22.80 13.96
CA LEU A 293 -7.96 24.17 14.36
C LEU A 293 -7.61 25.23 13.31
N LEU A 294 -6.50 25.05 12.60
CA LEU A 294 -5.86 26.07 11.76
C LEU A 294 -5.58 25.59 10.34
N SER A 295 -5.66 24.28 10.07
CA SER A 295 -5.23 23.74 8.79
C SER A 295 -6.19 24.06 7.63
N GLU A 296 -5.71 23.86 6.41
CA GLU A 296 -6.52 24.06 5.21
C GLU A 296 -7.49 22.89 4.99
N SER A 297 -8.72 23.23 4.63
CA SER A 297 -9.67 22.32 4.00
C SER A 297 -9.43 22.28 2.49
N ARG A 298 -9.35 21.08 1.91
CA ARG A 298 -9.15 20.90 0.46
C ARG A 298 -10.05 19.83 -0.13
N VAL A 299 -10.65 20.17 -1.27
CA VAL A 299 -11.45 19.24 -2.08
C VAL A 299 -10.65 18.02 -2.52
N ASP A 300 -9.36 18.20 -2.84
CA ASP A 300 -8.46 17.13 -3.27
C ASP A 300 -8.27 16.01 -2.23
N MET A 301 -8.53 16.28 -0.94
CA MET A 301 -8.43 15.25 0.09
C MET A 301 -9.45 14.12 -0.11
N TYR A 302 -10.66 14.44 -0.60
CA TYR A 302 -11.65 13.42 -0.95
C TYR A 302 -11.16 12.52 -2.08
N ALA A 303 -10.52 13.11 -3.11
CA ALA A 303 -9.91 12.33 -4.18
C ALA A 303 -8.77 11.45 -3.62
N TYR A 304 -7.89 12.01 -2.80
CA TYR A 304 -6.77 11.29 -2.18
C TYR A 304 -7.24 10.06 -1.39
N VAL A 305 -8.19 10.21 -0.45
CA VAL A 305 -8.62 9.09 0.39
C VAL A 305 -9.41 8.04 -0.41
N LEU A 306 -10.27 8.46 -1.35
CA LEU A 306 -11.05 7.53 -2.18
C LEU A 306 -10.12 6.71 -3.09
N GLN A 307 -9.07 7.33 -3.65
CA GLN A 307 -8.06 6.64 -4.45
C GLN A 307 -7.15 5.74 -3.62
N ALA A 308 -7.00 6.01 -2.32
CA ALA A 308 -6.30 5.15 -1.37
C ALA A 308 -7.12 3.91 -0.96
N GLY A 309 -8.40 3.82 -1.34
CA GLY A 309 -9.27 2.68 -1.04
C GLY A 309 -10.39 2.98 -0.04
N CYS A 310 -10.34 4.13 0.65
CA CYS A 310 -11.33 4.53 1.66
C CYS A 310 -12.75 4.53 1.10
N ARG A 311 -13.72 4.02 1.87
CA ARG A 311 -15.14 3.84 1.46
C ARG A 311 -16.13 4.58 2.35
N CYS A 312 -15.72 5.17 3.47
CA CYS A 312 -16.54 6.07 4.26
C CYS A 312 -15.81 7.40 4.45
N VAL A 313 -16.38 8.49 3.94
CA VAL A 313 -15.80 9.84 4.03
C VAL A 313 -16.77 10.76 4.77
N GLU A 314 -16.21 11.74 5.48
CA GLU A 314 -16.97 12.68 6.31
C GLU A 314 -17.06 14.05 5.65
N VAL A 315 -18.23 14.68 5.76
CA VAL A 315 -18.57 15.95 5.15
C VAL A 315 -19.30 16.81 6.19
N ASP A 316 -18.60 17.80 6.75
CA ASP A 316 -19.14 18.69 7.79
C ASP A 316 -19.69 19.95 7.16
N CYS A 317 -21.02 20.03 7.08
CA CYS A 317 -21.73 21.03 6.31
C CYS A 317 -22.22 22.17 7.19
N TRP A 318 -21.90 23.39 6.78
CA TRP A 318 -22.27 24.63 7.45
C TRP A 318 -22.88 25.61 6.45
N ASP A 319 -23.70 26.54 6.94
CA ASP A 319 -24.22 27.62 6.11
C ASP A 319 -23.08 28.49 5.58
N GLY A 320 -23.06 28.71 4.27
CA GLY A 320 -22.11 29.62 3.64
C GLY A 320 -22.75 30.90 3.11
N PRO A 321 -21.92 31.83 2.60
CA PRO A 321 -22.39 33.08 2.03
C PRO A 321 -23.26 32.85 0.80
N ASP A 322 -24.13 33.80 0.48
CA ASP A 322 -24.98 33.79 -0.72
C ASP A 322 -25.90 32.56 -0.83
N GLY A 323 -26.17 31.89 0.31
CA GLY A 323 -26.97 30.67 0.37
C GLY A 323 -26.27 29.46 -0.25
N GLU A 324 -24.94 29.45 -0.36
CA GLU A 324 -24.15 28.30 -0.81
C GLU A 324 -23.61 27.49 0.39
N PRO A 325 -23.94 26.20 0.55
CA PRO A 325 -23.41 25.39 1.62
C PRO A 325 -21.89 25.21 1.51
N ILE A 326 -21.21 25.30 2.65
CA ILE A 326 -19.75 25.16 2.76
C ILE A 326 -19.38 24.00 3.66
N ILE A 327 -18.12 23.58 3.57
CA ILE A 327 -17.52 22.57 4.42
C ILE A 327 -16.30 23.16 5.14
N HIS A 328 -16.30 23.02 6.46
CA HIS A 328 -15.16 23.30 7.33
C HIS A 328 -15.41 22.71 8.73
N HIS A 329 -14.39 22.77 9.59
CA HIS A 329 -14.56 22.39 10.99
C HIS A 329 -15.15 23.59 11.76
N GLY A 330 -16.37 23.43 12.29
CA GLY A 330 -17.15 24.46 12.95
C GLY A 330 -16.40 25.16 14.10
N TYR A 331 -16.65 26.46 14.28
CA TYR A 331 -16.03 27.29 15.34
C TYR A 331 -14.48 27.27 15.38
N THR A 332 -13.83 26.89 14.28
CA THR A 332 -12.36 26.92 14.14
C THR A 332 -11.89 27.91 13.07
N LEU A 333 -10.57 28.02 12.89
CA LEU A 333 -9.93 28.87 11.89
C LEU A 333 -9.54 28.09 10.61
N THR A 334 -10.07 26.88 10.44
CA THR A 334 -9.87 26.09 9.22
C THR A 334 -10.46 26.79 7.99
N SER A 335 -9.82 26.61 6.82
CA SER A 335 -10.36 27.20 5.59
C SER A 335 -11.66 26.52 5.15
N LYS A 336 -12.43 27.20 4.30
CA LYS A 336 -13.74 26.74 3.83
C LYS A 336 -13.68 26.32 2.37
N ILE A 337 -14.39 25.26 2.02
CA ILE A 337 -14.58 24.78 0.63
C ILE A 337 -16.07 24.65 0.34
N LEU A 338 -16.47 24.73 -0.93
CA LEU A 338 -17.88 24.61 -1.30
C LEU A 338 -18.34 23.16 -1.23
N PHE A 339 -19.55 22.93 -0.72
CA PHE A 339 -20.16 21.60 -0.69
C PHE A 339 -20.29 21.00 -2.10
N LYS A 340 -20.69 21.83 -3.08
CA LYS A 340 -20.83 21.40 -4.47
C LYS A 340 -19.54 20.82 -5.04
N ASP A 341 -18.42 21.51 -4.88
CA ASP A 341 -17.10 21.09 -5.39
C ASP A 341 -16.67 19.73 -4.78
N VAL A 342 -17.01 19.51 -3.50
CA VAL A 342 -16.76 18.24 -2.81
C VAL A 342 -17.60 17.11 -3.40
N ILE A 343 -18.91 17.31 -3.61
CA ILE A 343 -19.77 16.29 -4.21
C ILE A 343 -19.35 16.00 -5.67
N GLU A 344 -18.96 17.02 -6.45
CA GLU A 344 -18.43 16.84 -7.81
C GLU A 344 -17.14 16.01 -7.82
N THR A 345 -16.27 16.23 -6.84
CA THR A 345 -15.03 15.46 -6.69
C THR A 345 -15.30 14.02 -6.28
N ILE A 346 -16.18 13.79 -5.31
CA ILE A 346 -16.63 12.45 -4.94
C ILE A 346 -17.22 11.74 -6.17
N ASN A 347 -18.11 12.40 -6.92
CA ASN A 347 -18.74 11.84 -8.12
C ASN A 347 -17.71 11.33 -9.14
N LYS A 348 -16.63 12.10 -9.32
CA LYS A 348 -15.54 11.81 -10.26
C LYS A 348 -14.65 10.66 -9.79
N TYR A 349 -14.33 10.58 -8.50
CA TYR A 349 -13.30 9.67 -7.98
C TYR A 349 -13.81 8.47 -7.20
N ALA A 350 -15.07 8.46 -6.77
CA ALA A 350 -15.66 7.40 -5.93
C ALA A 350 -15.43 6.01 -6.51
N PHE A 351 -15.59 5.84 -7.83
CA PHE A 351 -15.59 4.52 -8.46
C PHE A 351 -14.50 4.31 -9.53
N THR A 352 -13.50 5.20 -9.63
CA THR A 352 -12.47 5.13 -10.70
C THR A 352 -11.65 3.84 -10.67
N LYS A 353 -11.27 3.38 -9.47
CA LYS A 353 -10.43 2.18 -9.26
C LYS A 353 -11.11 1.11 -8.40
N ASN A 354 -12.32 1.38 -7.93
CA ASN A 354 -12.99 0.58 -6.92
C ASN A 354 -14.51 0.65 -7.13
N PRO A 355 -15.20 -0.46 -7.49
CA PRO A 355 -16.63 -0.43 -7.77
C PRO A 355 -17.51 -0.47 -6.52
N TYR A 356 -16.97 -0.73 -5.34
CA TYR A 356 -17.76 -0.96 -4.12
C TYR A 356 -18.28 0.35 -3.51
N PRO A 357 -19.44 0.30 -2.80
CA PRO A 357 -20.17 1.48 -2.37
C PRO A 357 -19.35 2.45 -1.51
N VAL A 358 -19.67 3.74 -1.63
CA VAL A 358 -19.12 4.81 -0.79
C VAL A 358 -20.19 5.31 0.17
N ILE A 359 -19.84 5.51 1.44
CA ILE A 359 -20.70 6.10 2.46
C ILE A 359 -20.27 7.55 2.68
N LEU A 360 -21.19 8.49 2.50
CA LEU A 360 -21.02 9.90 2.87
C LEU A 360 -21.62 10.11 4.27
N SER A 361 -20.76 10.28 5.27
CA SER A 361 -21.15 10.65 6.62
C SER A 361 -21.31 12.17 6.67
N ILE A 362 -22.55 12.65 6.55
CA ILE A 362 -22.86 14.08 6.62
C ILE A 362 -23.06 14.47 8.08
N GLU A 363 -22.28 15.42 8.54
CA GLU A 363 -22.56 16.20 9.74
C GLU A 363 -23.18 17.52 9.29
N ASN A 364 -24.42 17.78 9.72
CA ASN A 364 -25.23 18.84 9.12
C ASN A 364 -25.57 19.93 10.15
N HIS A 365 -25.05 21.13 9.90
CA HIS A 365 -25.27 22.36 10.66
C HIS A 365 -25.90 23.46 9.79
N CYS A 366 -26.44 23.11 8.61
CA CYS A 366 -27.05 24.07 7.70
C CYS A 366 -28.51 24.37 8.07
N THR A 367 -28.94 25.60 7.83
CA THR A 367 -30.36 26.00 7.79
C THR A 367 -31.16 25.21 6.75
N VAL A 368 -32.47 25.09 6.95
CA VAL A 368 -33.39 24.36 6.06
C VAL A 368 -33.26 24.77 4.57
N PRO A 369 -33.15 26.06 4.20
CA PRO A 369 -32.93 26.45 2.80
C PRO A 369 -31.62 25.91 2.21
N GLN A 370 -30.52 25.95 2.94
CA GLN A 370 -29.24 25.40 2.47
C GLN A 370 -29.24 23.88 2.48
N GLN A 371 -29.98 23.22 3.38
CA GLN A 371 -30.22 21.77 3.34
C GLN A 371 -30.96 21.34 2.06
N LYS A 372 -31.96 22.10 1.60
CA LYS A 372 -32.65 21.85 0.31
C LYS A 372 -31.64 21.89 -0.83
N LYS A 373 -30.77 22.90 -0.84
CA LYS A 373 -29.72 23.06 -1.86
C LYS A 373 -28.65 21.95 -1.82
N MET A 374 -28.27 21.49 -0.64
CA MET A 374 -27.40 20.31 -0.50
C MET A 374 -28.05 19.06 -1.12
N ALA A 375 -29.34 18.83 -0.87
CA ALA A 375 -30.07 17.71 -1.45
C ALA A 375 -30.17 17.82 -2.98
N GLU A 376 -30.43 19.02 -3.50
CA GLU A 376 -30.40 19.30 -4.95
C GLU A 376 -29.03 18.93 -5.55
N TYR A 377 -27.92 19.38 -4.96
CA TYR A 377 -26.58 19.02 -5.44
C TYR A 377 -26.28 17.54 -5.35
N LEU A 378 -26.67 16.85 -4.28
CA LEU A 378 -26.51 15.40 -4.17
C LEU A 378 -27.22 14.68 -5.32
N VAL A 379 -28.47 15.04 -5.62
CA VAL A 379 -29.25 14.41 -6.70
C VAL A 379 -28.73 14.79 -8.09
N GLU A 380 -28.48 16.08 -8.34
CA GLU A 380 -28.01 16.59 -9.63
C GLU A 380 -26.64 16.03 -10.02
N VAL A 381 -25.73 15.98 -9.05
CA VAL A 381 -24.33 15.60 -9.30
C VAL A 381 -24.14 14.08 -9.23
N LEU A 382 -24.73 13.38 -8.25
CA LEU A 382 -24.53 11.93 -8.08
C LEU A 382 -25.49 11.08 -8.91
N GLN A 383 -26.65 11.62 -9.31
CA GLN A 383 -27.58 10.98 -10.25
C GLN A 383 -27.91 9.53 -9.85
N GLU A 384 -27.72 8.55 -10.74
CA GLU A 384 -28.01 7.14 -10.49
C GLU A 384 -27.21 6.51 -9.34
N LYS A 385 -26.13 7.17 -8.87
CA LYS A 385 -25.30 6.66 -7.78
C LYS A 385 -25.99 6.79 -6.43
N VAL A 386 -26.86 7.78 -6.22
CA VAL A 386 -27.62 7.96 -4.97
C VAL A 386 -29.00 7.27 -5.01
N ASP A 387 -29.47 6.89 -6.20
CA ASP A 387 -30.73 6.16 -6.36
C ASP A 387 -30.62 4.69 -5.89
N LEU A 388 -31.41 4.31 -4.88
CA LEU A 388 -31.45 2.96 -4.31
C LEU A 388 -32.73 2.19 -4.68
N SER A 389 -33.61 2.75 -5.52
CA SER A 389 -34.91 2.17 -5.88
C SER A 389 -34.82 0.78 -6.52
N THR A 390 -33.73 0.50 -7.23
CA THR A 390 -33.47 -0.80 -7.88
C THR A 390 -33.02 -1.90 -6.93
N VAL A 391 -32.69 -1.54 -5.69
CA VAL A 391 -32.23 -2.50 -4.69
C VAL A 391 -33.45 -2.98 -3.90
N ASN A 392 -33.90 -4.20 -4.16
CA ASN A 392 -35.11 -4.76 -3.55
C ASN A 392 -34.88 -5.08 -2.06
N MET A 393 -35.14 -4.10 -1.19
CA MET A 393 -34.95 -4.23 0.26
C MET A 393 -36.12 -4.93 0.97
N ASN A 394 -37.29 -5.05 0.32
CA ASN A 394 -38.49 -5.65 0.91
C ASN A 394 -38.36 -7.17 1.14
N GLU A 395 -37.49 -7.85 0.40
CA GLU A 395 -37.34 -9.31 0.48
C GLU A 395 -36.36 -9.77 1.57
N THR A 396 -35.49 -8.90 2.08
CA THR A 396 -34.43 -9.29 3.02
C THR A 396 -34.51 -8.50 4.33
N ARG A 397 -34.74 -9.18 5.46
CA ARG A 397 -34.59 -8.60 6.82
C ARG A 397 -33.12 -8.26 7.17
N LYS A 398 -32.23 -8.14 6.18
CA LYS A 398 -30.78 -8.00 6.32
C LYS A 398 -30.32 -6.78 5.53
N MET A 399 -29.19 -6.20 5.91
CA MET A 399 -28.56 -5.13 5.12
C MET A 399 -28.12 -5.65 3.75
N PRO A 400 -28.16 -4.82 2.70
CA PRO A 400 -27.62 -5.16 1.39
C PRO A 400 -26.12 -5.44 1.47
N SER A 401 -25.61 -6.17 0.48
CA SER A 401 -24.18 -6.49 0.38
C SER A 401 -23.40 -5.42 -0.38
N PRO A 402 -22.08 -5.30 -0.16
CA PRO A 402 -21.22 -4.48 -1.00
C PRO A 402 -21.35 -4.81 -2.50
N GLU A 403 -21.52 -6.09 -2.84
CA GLU A 403 -21.73 -6.54 -4.23
C GLU A 403 -22.99 -5.94 -4.85
N LEU A 404 -24.12 -5.97 -4.12
CA LEU A 404 -25.40 -5.45 -4.58
C LEU A 404 -25.39 -3.91 -4.70
N LEU A 405 -24.55 -3.25 -3.93
CA LEU A 405 -24.43 -1.79 -3.86
C LEU A 405 -23.28 -1.23 -4.71
N LYS A 406 -22.74 -2.01 -5.65
CA LYS A 406 -21.68 -1.51 -6.55
C LYS A 406 -22.12 -0.23 -7.27
N GLY A 407 -21.23 0.76 -7.30
CA GLY A 407 -21.47 2.07 -7.90
C GLY A 407 -22.42 2.97 -7.12
N LYS A 408 -22.84 2.60 -5.91
CA LYS A 408 -23.78 3.38 -5.10
C LYS A 408 -23.09 4.22 -4.04
N VAL A 409 -23.62 5.42 -3.84
CA VAL A 409 -23.25 6.36 -2.78
C VAL A 409 -24.37 6.38 -1.75
N LEU A 410 -24.06 5.95 -0.54
CA LEU A 410 -24.97 5.90 0.60
C LEU A 410 -24.83 7.18 1.43
N ILE A 411 -25.95 7.86 1.69
CA ILE A 411 -25.96 9.06 2.53
C ILE A 411 -26.29 8.67 3.97
N LYS A 412 -25.38 8.94 4.90
CA LYS A 412 -25.60 8.80 6.35
C LYS A 412 -25.83 10.19 6.94
N GLY A 413 -27.01 10.41 7.53
CA GLY A 413 -27.41 11.63 8.22
C GLY A 413 -28.55 11.36 9.22
N LYS A 414 -28.95 12.37 9.99
CA LYS A 414 -30.10 12.29 10.93
C LYS A 414 -31.40 12.10 10.12
N LYS A 415 -32.31 11.22 10.56
CA LYS A 415 -33.60 10.93 9.87
C LYS A 415 -34.79 11.44 10.69
N LEU A 416 -35.78 12.04 10.04
CA LEU A 416 -37.05 12.43 10.67
C LEU A 416 -37.92 11.21 11.07
N PRO A 417 -38.67 11.30 12.19
CA PRO A 417 -39.77 10.39 12.50
C PRO A 417 -40.81 10.34 11.37
N MET A 418 -41.46 9.19 11.17
CA MET A 418 -42.45 9.02 10.08
C MET A 418 -43.78 9.77 10.31
N ASN A 419 -43.97 10.39 11.48
CA ASN A 419 -45.24 10.98 11.92
C ASN A 419 -45.11 12.49 12.21
N ILE A 420 -44.44 13.25 11.34
CA ILE A 420 -44.45 14.72 11.43
C ILE A 420 -45.65 15.24 10.66
N ASP A 421 -46.42 16.14 11.27
CA ASP A 421 -47.57 16.81 10.65
C ASP A 421 -47.08 17.74 9.53
N ASP A 422 -47.79 17.80 8.40
CA ASP A 422 -47.41 18.62 7.23
C ASP A 422 -47.38 20.14 7.58
N ASP A 423 -48.01 20.52 8.70
CA ASP A 423 -48.13 21.88 9.22
C ASP A 423 -47.13 22.21 10.36
N ALA A 424 -46.14 21.35 10.65
CA ALA A 424 -45.12 21.65 11.68
C ALA A 424 -44.24 22.85 11.27
N GLU A 425 -44.18 23.89 12.12
CA GLU A 425 -43.46 25.14 11.82
C GLU A 425 -41.95 24.94 11.63
N GLU A 426 -41.36 25.68 10.67
CA GLU A 426 -39.91 25.75 10.42
C GLU A 426 -39.21 26.37 11.65
N GLY A 427 -38.43 25.59 12.39
CA GLY A 427 -37.64 26.06 13.53
C GLY A 427 -36.25 26.57 13.13
N ASP A 428 -35.73 27.53 13.90
CA ASP A 428 -34.34 28.01 13.79
C ASP A 428 -33.35 26.99 14.36
N VAL A 429 -32.19 26.86 13.71
CA VAL A 429 -31.09 25.97 14.11
C VAL A 429 -30.35 26.61 15.29
N SER A 430 -30.38 25.98 16.47
CA SER A 430 -29.59 26.43 17.63
C SER A 430 -28.23 25.74 17.68
N ASP A 431 -27.19 26.53 17.93
CA ASP A 431 -25.75 26.19 17.91
C ASP A 431 -25.25 25.30 19.07
N GLU A 432 -26.14 24.71 19.86
CA GLU A 432 -25.78 23.98 21.09
C GLU A 432 -25.67 22.46 20.84
N ASP A 433 -24.62 22.03 20.14
CA ASP A 433 -24.13 20.64 20.17
C ASP A 433 -22.62 20.61 20.57
N SER A 434 -22.13 21.69 21.20
CA SER A 434 -20.83 21.72 21.88
C SER A 434 -21.00 21.17 23.30
N GLY A 435 -20.67 19.89 23.49
CA GLY A 435 -21.03 19.15 24.71
C GLY A 435 -20.72 19.84 26.03
N GLU A 436 -21.77 20.21 26.75
CA GLU A 436 -21.90 20.13 28.21
C GLU A 436 -23.30 19.57 28.51
N GLU A 437 -23.39 18.59 29.42
CA GLU A 437 -24.66 18.04 29.90
C GLU A 437 -25.33 19.05 30.83
N GLU A 438 -26.50 19.58 30.46
CA GLU A 438 -27.49 20.04 31.44
C GLU A 438 -28.83 19.34 31.15
N GLU A 439 -29.32 18.62 32.16
CA GLU A 439 -30.63 17.97 32.15
C GLU A 439 -31.73 19.01 32.39
N GLU A 440 -32.74 18.97 31.52
CA GLU A 440 -34.19 19.22 31.72
C GLU A 440 -34.77 20.09 30.58
N ASP A 441 -35.78 19.54 29.90
CA ASP A 441 -36.69 20.16 28.90
C ASP A 441 -36.29 20.21 27.39
N GLU A 442 -35.62 19.18 26.83
CA GLU A 442 -35.20 19.17 25.39
C GLU A 442 -35.84 18.10 24.46
N GLU A 443 -37.01 17.53 24.76
CA GLU A 443 -37.60 16.53 23.85
C GLU A 443 -38.28 17.13 22.61
N ASP A 444 -38.81 18.36 22.68
CA ASP A 444 -39.58 18.98 21.58
C ASP A 444 -38.72 19.78 20.58
N THR A 445 -37.56 20.32 20.99
CA THR A 445 -36.70 21.18 20.14
C THR A 445 -35.78 20.39 19.19
N ARG A 446 -35.41 19.16 19.57
CA ARG A 446 -34.47 18.33 18.80
C ARG A 446 -35.06 17.73 17.50
N ILE A 447 -36.39 17.74 17.36
CA ILE A 447 -37.12 17.09 16.26
C ILE A 447 -37.15 17.98 14.99
N ILE A 448 -36.93 19.29 15.13
CA ILE A 448 -37.17 20.28 14.07
C ILE A 448 -35.91 20.54 13.19
N ASN A 449 -34.73 20.08 13.59
CA ASN A 449 -33.44 20.44 12.93
C ASN A 449 -33.11 19.67 11.62
N SER A 450 -34.06 18.95 11.02
CA SER A 450 -33.76 17.95 9.97
C SER A 450 -34.74 17.91 8.78
N VAL A 451 -35.59 18.92 8.62
CA VAL A 451 -36.82 18.86 7.81
C VAL A 451 -36.58 18.56 6.32
N CYS A 452 -35.52 19.07 5.68
CA CYS A 452 -35.48 19.08 4.21
C CYS A 452 -34.45 18.19 3.50
N LEU A 453 -33.25 18.00 4.05
CA LEU A 453 -32.26 17.09 3.43
C LEU A 453 -32.85 15.67 3.33
N ASN A 454 -33.64 15.30 4.33
CA ASN A 454 -34.35 14.03 4.34
C ASN A 454 -35.49 13.98 3.35
N GLN A 455 -36.31 15.02 3.20
CA GLN A 455 -37.47 14.93 2.30
C GLN A 455 -37.03 14.73 0.84
N TYR A 456 -35.94 15.36 0.38
CA TYR A 456 -35.47 15.19 -1.00
C TYR A 456 -34.58 13.95 -1.21
N VAL A 457 -33.70 13.60 -0.26
CA VAL A 457 -32.86 12.40 -0.37
C VAL A 457 -33.64 11.11 -0.06
N PHE A 458 -34.65 11.16 0.83
CA PHE A 458 -35.49 10.00 1.14
C PHE A 458 -36.64 9.79 0.17
N TRP A 459 -37.10 10.72 -0.67
CA TRP A 459 -38.07 10.34 -1.71
C TRP A 459 -37.53 9.24 -2.67
N LEU A 460 -36.20 9.05 -2.72
CA LEU A 460 -35.54 7.92 -3.41
C LEU A 460 -35.33 6.67 -2.53
N ALA A 461 -35.53 6.77 -1.21
CA ALA A 461 -35.34 5.69 -0.22
C ALA A 461 -36.60 5.41 0.65
N ALA A 462 -37.75 6.01 0.32
CA ALA A 462 -38.95 6.10 1.18
C ALA A 462 -39.83 4.84 1.21
N TYR A 463 -39.22 3.66 1.21
CA TYR A 463 -39.84 2.52 1.84
C TYR A 463 -38.80 1.87 2.77
N MET A 464 -39.14 1.82 4.05
CA MET A 464 -38.66 0.89 5.09
C MET A 464 -37.69 1.43 6.15
N SER A 465 -38.16 1.29 7.39
CA SER A 465 -37.42 1.29 8.65
C SER A 465 -36.59 0.00 8.82
N SER A 466 -35.26 0.05 8.92
CA SER A 466 -34.49 -0.95 9.71
C SER A 466 -32.97 -0.70 9.87
N TRP A 467 -32.30 0.14 9.07
CA TRP A 467 -30.82 0.30 9.18
C TRP A 467 -30.43 1.54 9.96
N GLN A 468 -30.28 1.36 11.26
CA GLN A 468 -29.71 2.37 12.13
C GLN A 468 -28.19 2.26 12.13
N VAL A 469 -27.53 3.42 12.11
CA VAL A 469 -26.09 3.56 12.27
C VAL A 469 -25.83 4.45 13.47
N SER A 470 -25.08 3.98 14.45
CA SER A 470 -24.61 4.82 15.55
C SER A 470 -23.23 5.39 15.22
N SER A 471 -22.96 6.63 15.61
CA SER A 471 -21.63 7.25 15.54
C SER A 471 -21.24 7.72 16.92
N LEU A 472 -20.11 7.24 17.45
CA LEU A 472 -19.69 7.51 18.83
C LEU A 472 -18.23 7.95 18.87
N ASN A 473 -17.91 8.89 19.76
CA ASN A 473 -16.54 9.30 20.07
C ASN A 473 -15.72 8.12 20.65
N GLU A 474 -14.43 8.05 20.35
CA GLU A 474 -13.51 7.01 20.85
C GLU A 474 -13.60 6.79 22.37
N SER A 475 -13.79 7.85 23.15
CA SER A 475 -13.82 7.81 24.62
C SER A 475 -15.02 7.03 25.14
N ILE A 476 -16.20 7.26 24.55
CA ILE A 476 -17.44 6.55 24.89
C ILE A 476 -17.30 5.08 24.52
N VAL A 477 -16.80 4.80 23.32
CA VAL A 477 -16.63 3.41 22.87
C VAL A 477 -15.60 2.66 23.71
N ASN A 478 -14.51 3.32 24.14
CA ASN A 478 -13.55 2.75 25.09
C ASN A 478 -14.19 2.39 26.43
N GLN A 479 -15.07 3.24 26.97
CA GLN A 479 -15.83 2.92 28.19
C GLN A 479 -16.75 1.71 27.98
N ILE A 480 -17.45 1.63 26.84
CA ILE A 480 -18.29 0.46 26.51
C ILE A 480 -17.45 -0.81 26.36
N MET A 481 -16.29 -0.74 25.72
CA MET A 481 -15.37 -1.89 25.58
C MET A 481 -14.82 -2.37 26.92
N ALA A 482 -14.59 -1.46 27.87
CA ALA A 482 -14.15 -1.81 29.22
C ALA A 482 -15.26 -2.49 30.04
N LEU A 483 -16.51 -2.01 29.91
CA LEU A 483 -17.63 -2.48 30.74
C LEU A 483 -18.39 -3.68 30.13
N LYS A 484 -18.60 -3.69 28.81
CA LYS A 484 -19.52 -4.59 28.10
C LYS A 484 -19.00 -5.03 26.71
N PRO A 485 -17.79 -5.63 26.62
CA PRO A 485 -17.17 -5.96 25.33
C PRO A 485 -17.97 -6.96 24.49
N ALA A 486 -18.50 -8.03 25.11
CA ALA A 486 -19.28 -9.06 24.40
C ALA A 486 -20.64 -8.53 23.89
N GLN A 487 -21.27 -7.61 24.64
CA GLN A 487 -22.52 -6.98 24.22
C GLN A 487 -22.29 -6.03 23.06
N LEU A 488 -21.16 -5.31 23.03
CA LEU A 488 -20.78 -4.47 21.90
C LEU A 488 -20.56 -5.28 20.62
N VAL A 489 -19.88 -6.43 20.69
CA VAL A 489 -19.77 -7.35 19.54
C VAL A 489 -21.17 -7.77 19.07
N ARG A 490 -22.06 -8.15 19.99
CA ARG A 490 -23.43 -8.57 19.65
C ARG A 490 -24.26 -7.44 19.03
N PHE A 491 -24.02 -6.19 19.41
CA PHE A 491 -24.60 -5.01 18.76
C PHE A 491 -24.09 -4.90 17.31
N ASN A 492 -22.78 -5.01 17.12
CA ASN A 492 -22.12 -4.94 15.81
C ASN A 492 -22.42 -6.12 14.87
N GLN A 493 -23.03 -7.21 15.36
CA GLN A 493 -23.56 -8.28 14.50
C GLN A 493 -24.85 -7.89 13.76
N ARG A 494 -25.48 -6.77 14.15
CA ARG A 494 -26.83 -6.39 13.70
C ARG A 494 -26.92 -4.98 13.16
N GLN A 495 -26.14 -4.07 13.72
CA GLN A 495 -26.17 -2.64 13.41
C GLN A 495 -24.77 -2.13 13.11
N LEU A 496 -24.69 -1.12 12.23
CA LEU A 496 -23.43 -0.48 11.91
C LEU A 496 -23.06 0.50 13.02
N LEU A 497 -21.77 0.55 13.32
CA LEU A 497 -21.19 1.48 14.28
C LEU A 497 -20.01 2.17 13.60
N ARG A 498 -20.02 3.50 13.68
CA ARG A 498 -18.90 4.37 13.38
C ARG A 498 -18.27 4.83 14.69
N VAL A 499 -16.94 4.79 14.76
CA VAL A 499 -16.17 5.44 15.81
C VAL A 499 -15.24 6.46 15.19
N TYR A 500 -15.05 7.60 15.86
CA TYR A 500 -14.23 8.70 15.38
C TYR A 500 -13.35 9.28 16.50
N PRO A 501 -12.25 9.97 16.15
CA PRO A 501 -11.31 10.54 17.10
C PRO A 501 -11.95 11.55 18.06
N SER A 502 -11.39 11.69 19.26
CA SER A 502 -11.85 12.70 20.21
C SER A 502 -11.43 14.12 19.81
N ASN A 503 -12.29 15.12 20.10
CA ASN A 503 -12.01 16.54 19.88
C ASN A 503 -10.74 17.04 20.63
N TYR A 504 -10.28 16.32 21.66
CA TYR A 504 -9.00 16.60 22.31
C TYR A 504 -7.76 16.34 21.42
N ARG A 505 -7.92 15.61 20.31
CA ARG A 505 -6.85 15.34 19.33
C ARG A 505 -6.72 16.47 18.32
N VAL A 506 -6.45 17.67 18.83
CA VAL A 506 -6.34 18.89 18.04
C VAL A 506 -5.23 18.81 16.98
N ASP A 507 -4.20 18.00 17.21
CA ASP A 507 -3.10 17.72 16.30
C ASP A 507 -3.44 16.72 15.18
N SER A 508 -4.70 16.28 15.09
CA SER A 508 -5.16 15.23 14.19
C SER A 508 -4.49 13.88 14.43
N SER A 509 -3.95 13.62 15.63
CA SER A 509 -3.47 12.28 16.00
C SER A 509 -4.57 11.22 15.86
N ASN A 510 -4.16 9.97 15.65
CA ASN A 510 -5.07 8.84 15.52
C ASN A 510 -5.02 7.96 16.77
N PHE A 511 -6.18 7.47 17.20
CA PHE A 511 -6.26 6.40 18.18
C PHE A 511 -5.85 5.06 17.55
N ASN A 512 -5.53 4.06 18.39
CA ASN A 512 -5.24 2.72 17.89
C ASN A 512 -6.52 2.04 17.37
N PRO A 513 -6.64 1.70 16.08
CA PRO A 513 -7.87 1.14 15.52
C PRO A 513 -8.12 -0.33 15.89
N GLN A 514 -7.08 -1.08 16.30
CA GLN A 514 -7.19 -2.53 16.50
C GLN A 514 -8.23 -2.94 17.57
N PRO A 515 -8.30 -2.33 18.77
CA PRO A 515 -9.32 -2.67 19.76
C PRO A 515 -10.76 -2.50 19.23
N PHE A 516 -11.00 -1.50 18.40
CA PHE A 516 -12.30 -1.23 17.80
C PHE A 516 -12.67 -2.30 16.76
N TRP A 517 -11.70 -2.70 15.93
CA TRP A 517 -11.89 -3.84 15.03
C TRP A 517 -12.08 -5.15 15.79
N ASN A 518 -11.39 -5.38 16.91
CA ASN A 518 -11.59 -6.55 17.78
C ASN A 518 -13.03 -6.62 18.33
N ALA A 519 -13.67 -5.47 18.55
CA ALA A 519 -15.08 -5.39 18.95
C ALA A 519 -16.08 -5.50 17.77
N GLY A 520 -15.60 -5.69 16.53
CA GLY A 520 -16.44 -5.84 15.34
C GLY A 520 -16.97 -4.53 14.77
N ILE A 521 -16.42 -3.39 15.19
CA ILE A 521 -16.82 -2.06 14.72
C ILE A 521 -16.44 -1.91 13.25
N HIS A 522 -17.39 -1.37 12.47
CA HIS A 522 -17.35 -1.39 11.01
C HIS A 522 -16.53 -0.23 10.47
N MET A 523 -16.88 0.99 10.88
CA MET A 523 -16.31 2.23 10.39
C MET A 523 -15.44 2.84 11.50
N VAL A 524 -14.15 2.46 11.51
CA VAL A 524 -13.17 3.02 12.45
C VAL A 524 -12.49 4.18 11.75
N ALA A 525 -13.04 5.38 11.91
CA ALA A 525 -12.64 6.55 11.15
C ALA A 525 -11.32 7.14 11.67
N LEU A 526 -10.36 7.35 10.76
CA LEU A 526 -9.04 7.89 11.07
C LEU A 526 -8.77 9.19 10.28
N ASN A 527 -7.92 10.04 10.83
CA ASN A 527 -7.38 11.23 10.18
C ASN A 527 -6.32 10.79 9.14
N TYR A 528 -6.65 10.82 7.84
CA TYR A 528 -5.78 10.34 6.76
C TYR A 528 -4.57 11.25 6.49
N GLN A 529 -4.67 12.52 6.86
CA GLN A 529 -3.58 13.48 6.74
C GLN A 529 -2.44 13.21 7.73
N THR A 530 -2.69 12.39 8.77
CA THR A 530 -1.70 12.06 9.80
C THR A 530 -1.09 10.69 9.53
N GLU A 531 0.06 10.71 8.85
CA GLU A 531 0.89 9.51 8.66
C GLU A 531 1.42 8.95 9.98
N GLY A 532 1.82 7.67 9.96
CA GLY A 532 2.41 6.97 11.10
C GLY A 532 1.65 5.70 11.47
N ARG A 533 1.99 5.14 12.64
CA ARG A 533 1.62 3.76 13.02
C ARG A 533 0.15 3.42 12.78
N MET A 534 -0.78 4.28 13.20
CA MET A 534 -2.21 3.95 13.12
C MET A 534 -2.72 3.87 11.68
N LEU A 535 -2.25 4.77 10.80
CA LEU A 535 -2.61 4.74 9.39
C LEU A 535 -1.89 3.60 8.65
N GLU A 536 -0.66 3.24 9.07
CA GLU A 536 0.04 2.03 8.58
C GLU A 536 -0.74 0.75 8.91
N LEU A 537 -1.32 0.64 10.12
CA LEU A 537 -2.19 -0.49 10.48
C LEU A 537 -3.45 -0.53 9.61
N ASN A 538 -4.04 0.63 9.33
CA ASN A 538 -5.20 0.77 8.46
C ASN A 538 -4.88 0.30 7.04
N LYS A 539 -3.81 0.82 6.43
CA LYS A 539 -3.31 0.43 5.11
C LYS A 539 -3.05 -1.09 5.04
N ALA A 540 -2.40 -1.66 6.05
CA ALA A 540 -2.11 -3.10 6.13
C ALA A 540 -3.35 -3.99 6.23
N LYS A 541 -4.39 -3.53 6.96
CA LYS A 541 -5.66 -4.25 7.07
C LYS A 541 -6.46 -4.19 5.78
N PHE A 542 -6.54 -3.03 5.13
CA PHE A 542 -7.40 -2.86 3.96
C PHE A 542 -6.75 -3.30 2.64
N SER A 543 -5.43 -3.49 2.62
CA SER A 543 -4.75 -4.09 1.46
C SER A 543 -5.10 -5.55 1.21
N THR A 544 -5.72 -6.25 2.17
CA THR A 544 -5.90 -7.72 2.11
C THR A 544 -6.95 -8.22 1.12
N ASN A 545 -7.73 -7.34 0.51
CA ASN A 545 -8.82 -7.70 -0.40
C ASN A 545 -8.83 -6.75 -1.60
N GLY A 546 -7.71 -6.66 -2.30
CA GLY A 546 -7.54 -5.80 -3.48
C GLY A 546 -7.66 -4.31 -3.20
N ASN A 547 -7.37 -3.89 -1.96
CA ASN A 547 -7.52 -2.51 -1.50
C ASN A 547 -8.93 -1.92 -1.78
N CYS A 548 -9.96 -2.76 -1.75
CA CYS A 548 -11.33 -2.33 -2.07
C CYS A 548 -12.04 -1.58 -0.92
N GLY A 549 -11.37 -1.43 0.24
CA GLY A 549 -11.91 -0.76 1.42
C GLY A 549 -12.97 -1.54 2.19
N TYR A 550 -13.22 -2.81 1.83
CA TYR A 550 -14.13 -3.72 2.52
C TYR A 550 -13.42 -5.03 2.83
N ILE A 551 -13.35 -5.39 4.12
CA ILE A 551 -12.78 -6.67 4.59
C ILE A 551 -13.85 -7.45 5.33
N LEU A 552 -14.15 -8.66 4.88
CA LEU A 552 -15.12 -9.54 5.52
C LEU A 552 -14.65 -9.92 6.92
N LYS A 553 -15.50 -9.66 7.93
CA LYS A 553 -15.25 -10.04 9.31
C LYS A 553 -15.27 -11.56 9.47
N PRO A 554 -14.45 -12.11 10.37
CA PRO A 554 -14.53 -13.51 10.78
C PRO A 554 -15.94 -13.93 11.24
N LYS A 555 -16.28 -15.19 10.98
CA LYS A 555 -17.63 -15.74 11.25
C LYS A 555 -18.08 -15.55 12.71
N CYS A 556 -17.20 -15.70 13.69
CA CYS A 556 -17.52 -15.52 15.11
C CYS A 556 -17.89 -14.07 15.47
N MET A 557 -17.46 -13.08 14.67
CA MET A 557 -17.80 -11.67 14.85
C MET A 557 -19.12 -11.29 14.18
N ASN A 558 -19.62 -12.14 13.27
CA ASN A 558 -20.88 -11.94 12.56
C ASN A 558 -22.03 -12.72 13.20
N GLN A 559 -21.73 -13.79 13.95
CA GLN A 559 -22.72 -14.62 14.61
C GLN A 559 -22.15 -15.38 15.81
N GLY A 560 -22.99 -15.60 16.81
CA GLY A 560 -22.64 -16.39 18.01
C GLY A 560 -22.00 -15.55 19.12
N PHE A 561 -21.48 -16.24 20.13
CA PHE A 561 -20.78 -15.61 21.25
C PHE A 561 -19.31 -15.41 20.90
N PHE A 562 -18.81 -14.20 21.12
CA PHE A 562 -17.41 -13.84 20.99
C PHE A 562 -17.10 -12.71 21.97
N ASN A 563 -15.98 -12.81 22.67
CA ASN A 563 -15.50 -11.77 23.57
C ASN A 563 -14.00 -11.57 23.32
N PRO A 564 -13.58 -10.41 22.78
CA PRO A 564 -12.19 -10.17 22.40
C PRO A 564 -11.23 -10.11 23.59
N ASN A 565 -11.73 -9.97 24.83
CA ASN A 565 -10.90 -9.78 26.02
C ASN A 565 -10.65 -11.09 26.80
N LEU A 566 -11.17 -12.23 26.35
CA LEU A 566 -10.90 -13.52 27.00
C LEU A 566 -9.50 -14.04 26.63
N GLU A 567 -8.88 -14.81 27.52
CA GLU A 567 -7.64 -15.55 27.23
C GLU A 567 -7.86 -16.70 26.24
N ASP A 568 -9.10 -17.18 26.09
CA ASP A 568 -9.51 -18.10 25.04
C ASP A 568 -10.79 -17.58 24.36
N PRO A 569 -10.66 -16.63 23.39
CA PRO A 569 -11.79 -16.01 22.70
C PRO A 569 -12.65 -16.98 21.88
N LEU A 570 -12.07 -18.13 21.50
CA LEU A 570 -12.70 -19.15 20.67
C LEU A 570 -12.48 -20.54 21.29
N PRO A 571 -13.18 -20.85 22.40
CA PRO A 571 -12.95 -22.08 23.16
C PRO A 571 -13.01 -23.33 22.30
N GLY A 572 -11.98 -24.18 22.42
CA GLY A 572 -11.88 -25.44 21.71
C GLY A 572 -11.46 -25.34 20.24
N GLN A 573 -11.21 -24.14 19.71
CA GLN A 573 -10.60 -23.99 18.38
C GLN A 573 -9.07 -24.19 18.45
N LYS A 574 -8.49 -24.66 17.34
CA LYS A 574 -7.03 -24.76 17.21
C LYS A 574 -6.42 -23.37 17.17
N LYS A 575 -5.29 -23.21 17.85
CA LYS A 575 -4.48 -21.99 17.79
C LYS A 575 -3.54 -22.10 16.59
N THR A 576 -3.19 -20.97 16.00
CA THR A 576 -2.21 -20.92 14.91
C THR A 576 -0.85 -20.52 15.49
N GLN A 577 0.19 -21.27 15.19
CA GLN A 577 1.57 -20.94 15.53
C GLN A 577 2.28 -20.38 14.30
N LEU A 578 2.79 -19.16 14.42
CA LEU A 578 3.63 -18.52 13.43
C LEU A 578 5.10 -18.66 13.86
N VAL A 579 5.90 -19.34 13.06
CA VAL A 579 7.33 -19.50 13.24
C VAL A 579 8.03 -18.66 12.17
N LEU A 580 8.70 -17.60 12.60
CA LEU A 580 9.44 -16.69 11.74
C LEU A 580 10.93 -16.85 12.00
N LYS A 581 11.68 -17.30 11.00
CA LYS A 581 13.14 -17.21 11.03
C LYS A 581 13.56 -15.90 10.37
N ILE A 582 14.08 -14.96 11.15
CA ILE A 582 14.67 -13.71 10.67
C ILE A 582 16.10 -14.01 10.23
N ILE A 583 16.33 -14.06 8.93
CA ILE A 583 17.58 -14.54 8.34
C ILE A 583 18.55 -13.36 8.19
N SER A 584 18.16 -12.36 7.41
CA SER A 584 19.06 -11.26 7.03
C SER A 584 18.36 -10.00 6.57
N GLY A 585 19.07 -8.87 6.54
CA GLY A 585 18.60 -7.61 5.98
C GLY A 585 19.28 -7.32 4.64
N GLN A 586 18.68 -6.46 3.83
CA GLN A 586 19.24 -6.01 2.56
C GLN A 586 19.11 -4.50 2.46
N GLN A 587 20.22 -3.81 2.15
CA GLN A 587 20.29 -2.39 1.83
C GLN A 587 19.49 -1.48 2.79
N LEU A 588 19.58 -1.75 4.09
CA LEU A 588 18.90 -0.97 5.10
C LEU A 588 19.50 0.44 5.14
N PRO A 589 18.67 1.49 4.97
CA PRO A 589 19.16 2.85 4.92
C PRO A 589 19.55 3.36 6.30
N LYS A 590 20.29 4.47 6.33
CA LYS A 590 20.51 5.23 7.56
C LYS A 590 19.22 5.93 8.00
N PRO A 591 19.01 6.17 9.31
CA PRO A 591 17.86 6.93 9.80
C PRO A 591 17.76 8.31 9.10
N LYS A 592 16.55 8.67 8.64
CA LYS A 592 16.31 9.93 7.90
C LYS A 592 16.67 11.18 8.73
N ASP A 593 16.48 11.11 10.05
CA ASP A 593 16.74 12.21 10.98
C ASP A 593 18.20 12.26 11.46
N SER A 594 19.09 11.48 10.87
CA SER A 594 20.51 11.55 11.17
C SER A 594 21.07 12.91 10.74
N MET A 595 21.50 13.72 11.71
CA MET A 595 22.14 15.05 11.52
C MET A 595 23.31 15.04 10.51
N LEU A 596 23.92 13.87 10.30
CA LEU A 596 25.08 13.69 9.41
C LEU A 596 24.71 13.10 8.04
N GLY A 597 23.44 12.72 7.82
CA GLY A 597 22.94 12.12 6.57
C GLY A 597 23.82 10.95 6.10
N ASP A 598 24.24 10.98 4.83
CA ASP A 598 25.15 9.98 4.24
C ASP A 598 26.51 9.88 4.94
N ARG A 599 26.95 10.94 5.65
CA ARG A 599 28.19 10.95 6.44
C ARG A 599 28.00 10.40 7.85
N GLY A 600 26.78 10.01 8.22
CA GLY A 600 26.48 9.36 9.49
C GLY A 600 27.23 8.04 9.65
N GLU A 601 27.21 7.51 10.87
CA GLU A 601 27.81 6.22 11.18
C GLU A 601 27.11 5.09 10.41
N VAL A 602 27.77 3.93 10.35
CA VAL A 602 27.13 2.74 9.82
C VAL A 602 26.16 2.26 10.88
N ILE A 603 24.96 1.87 10.48
CA ILE A 603 23.91 1.46 11.43
C ILE A 603 24.26 0.13 12.10
N ASP A 604 23.65 -0.07 13.27
CA ASP A 604 23.69 -1.27 14.09
C ASP A 604 22.29 -1.92 14.11
N PRO A 605 21.86 -2.67 13.07
CA PRO A 605 20.45 -2.95 12.90
C PRO A 605 19.97 -4.13 13.75
N SER A 606 18.75 -4.01 14.26
CA SER A 606 17.94 -5.10 14.81
C SER A 606 16.54 -5.11 14.20
N VAL A 607 15.91 -6.28 14.16
CA VAL A 607 14.52 -6.43 13.71
C VAL A 607 13.62 -6.72 14.91
N GLU A 608 12.61 -5.89 15.13
CA GLU A 608 11.48 -6.19 16.02
C GLU A 608 10.30 -6.70 15.19
N VAL A 609 9.69 -7.80 15.62
CA VAL A 609 8.42 -8.29 15.09
C VAL A 609 7.35 -8.16 16.17
N GLU A 610 6.31 -7.38 15.86
CA GLU A 610 5.14 -7.16 16.69
C GLU A 610 3.92 -7.87 16.09
N ILE A 611 3.20 -8.63 16.92
CA ILE A 611 1.87 -9.13 16.62
C ILE A 611 0.84 -8.14 17.16
N ILE A 612 -0.08 -7.72 16.30
CA ILE A 612 -1.15 -6.77 16.62
C ILE A 612 -2.48 -7.43 16.31
N GLY A 613 -3.32 -7.67 17.30
CA GLY A 613 -4.56 -8.42 17.10
C GLY A 613 -5.45 -8.35 18.33
N LEU A 614 -5.98 -9.49 18.75
CA LEU A 614 -6.60 -9.60 20.06
C LEU A 614 -5.57 -9.36 21.18
N PRO A 615 -5.99 -8.82 22.34
CA PRO A 615 -5.09 -8.62 23.47
C PRO A 615 -4.26 -9.86 23.85
N VAL A 616 -4.85 -11.06 23.76
CA VAL A 616 -4.18 -12.33 24.06
C VAL A 616 -3.11 -12.73 23.02
N ASP A 617 -3.21 -12.21 21.79
CA ASP A 617 -2.28 -12.49 20.69
C ASP A 617 -1.14 -11.45 20.62
N CYS A 618 -1.35 -10.26 21.21
CA CYS A 618 -0.40 -9.16 21.16
C CYS A 618 0.90 -9.48 21.89
N CYS A 619 2.01 -9.50 21.15
CA CYS A 619 3.35 -9.73 21.69
C CYS A 619 4.42 -9.19 20.75
N LYS A 620 5.64 -9.05 21.26
CA LYS A 620 6.81 -8.55 20.52
C LYS A 620 8.03 -9.42 20.79
N GLN A 621 8.84 -9.63 19.76
CA GLN A 621 10.17 -10.23 19.89
C GLN A 621 11.15 -9.42 19.04
N GLN A 622 12.40 -9.31 19.48
CA GLN A 622 13.44 -8.56 18.80
C GLN A 622 14.69 -9.44 18.63
N THR A 623 15.35 -9.33 17.47
CA THR A 623 16.63 -10.00 17.24
C THR A 623 17.75 -9.36 18.04
N ARG A 624 18.91 -10.01 18.08
CA ARG A 624 20.16 -9.31 18.46
C ARG A 624 20.46 -8.15 17.50
N VAL A 625 21.34 -7.25 17.97
CA VAL A 625 21.93 -6.18 17.17
C VAL A 625 23.08 -6.75 16.33
N VAL A 626 23.21 -6.30 15.08
CA VAL A 626 24.38 -6.59 14.24
C VAL A 626 25.20 -5.32 14.14
N ASP A 627 26.47 -5.35 14.55
CA ASP A 627 27.28 -4.14 14.57
C ASP A 627 27.78 -3.72 13.17
N ASP A 628 27.73 -2.42 12.89
CA ASP A 628 28.27 -1.71 11.73
C ASP A 628 27.93 -2.37 10.36
N ASN A 629 26.69 -2.84 10.17
CA ASN A 629 26.27 -3.45 8.90
C ASN A 629 24.80 -3.24 8.56
N GLY A 630 24.51 -2.22 7.76
CA GLY A 630 23.19 -2.00 7.15
C GLY A 630 22.98 -2.63 5.77
N PHE A 631 24.04 -3.01 5.07
CA PHE A 631 23.91 -3.50 3.68
C PHE A 631 23.40 -4.94 3.60
N ASN A 632 23.93 -5.83 4.44
CA ASN A 632 23.60 -7.24 4.45
C ASN A 632 23.73 -7.90 5.84
N PRO A 633 23.14 -7.32 6.91
CA PRO A 633 23.21 -7.91 8.25
C PRO A 633 22.59 -9.32 8.26
N MET A 634 23.14 -10.20 9.11
CA MET A 634 22.67 -11.58 9.27
C MET A 634 22.33 -11.83 10.74
N TRP A 635 21.07 -12.22 11.00
CA TRP A 635 20.58 -12.54 12.34
C TRP A 635 20.47 -14.06 12.55
N GLU A 636 19.85 -14.78 11.62
CA GLU A 636 19.62 -16.25 11.72
C GLU A 636 18.89 -16.65 13.02
N GLU A 637 17.89 -15.87 13.43
CA GLU A 637 17.15 -16.07 14.68
C GLU A 637 15.71 -16.51 14.41
N THR A 638 15.18 -17.39 15.25
CA THR A 638 13.80 -17.89 15.12
C THR A 638 12.93 -17.32 16.23
N MET A 639 11.84 -16.68 15.82
CA MET A 639 10.77 -16.17 16.67
C MET A 639 9.53 -17.06 16.52
N VAL A 640 8.82 -17.31 17.62
CA VAL A 640 7.61 -18.13 17.63
C VAL A 640 6.49 -17.36 18.30
N PHE A 641 5.36 -17.24 17.60
CA PHE A 641 4.17 -16.53 18.06
C PHE A 641 2.97 -17.49 18.05
N SER A 642 2.13 -17.42 19.09
CA SER A 642 0.90 -18.23 19.19
C SER A 642 -0.32 -17.32 19.07
N LEU A 643 -1.16 -17.57 18.08
CA LEU A 643 -2.31 -16.76 17.71
C LEU A 643 -3.61 -17.54 17.96
N HIS A 644 -4.49 -16.99 18.77
CA HIS A 644 -5.86 -17.47 19.00
C HIS A 644 -6.78 -17.04 17.87
N MET A 645 -6.51 -15.88 17.26
CA MET A 645 -7.33 -15.34 16.18
C MET A 645 -6.48 -14.73 15.06
N ALA A 646 -5.74 -15.59 14.38
CA ALA A 646 -4.93 -15.26 13.21
C ALA A 646 -5.68 -14.45 12.12
N GLN A 647 -7.00 -14.64 12.00
CA GLN A 647 -7.83 -13.98 10.98
C GLN A 647 -7.90 -12.45 11.08
N ILE A 648 -7.60 -11.87 12.25
CA ILE A 648 -7.59 -10.40 12.45
C ILE A 648 -6.24 -9.86 12.91
N ALA A 649 -5.23 -10.73 12.98
CA ALA A 649 -3.89 -10.36 13.39
C ALA A 649 -3.15 -9.67 12.25
N LEU A 650 -2.39 -8.63 12.58
CA LEU A 650 -1.38 -7.99 11.75
C LEU A 650 0.00 -8.35 12.31
N VAL A 651 0.96 -8.55 11.42
CA VAL A 651 2.37 -8.79 11.74
C VAL A 651 3.14 -7.58 11.26
N ARG A 652 3.79 -6.89 12.19
CA ARG A 652 4.56 -5.67 11.93
C ARG A 652 6.04 -5.96 12.12
N PHE A 653 6.81 -5.78 11.05
CA PHE A 653 8.26 -5.86 11.04
C PHE A 653 8.82 -4.45 11.16
N GLN A 654 9.72 -4.22 12.11
CA GLN A 654 10.36 -2.92 12.33
C GLN A 654 11.87 -3.10 12.36
N VAL A 655 12.57 -2.23 11.66
CA VAL A 655 14.02 -2.17 11.66
C VAL A 655 14.45 -0.95 12.47
N TRP A 656 15.36 -1.20 13.40
CA TRP A 656 15.91 -0.19 14.30
C TRP A 656 17.42 -0.15 14.19
N ASP A 657 17.98 1.04 14.26
CA ASP A 657 19.41 1.31 14.45
C ASP A 657 19.68 1.46 15.95
N ASN A 658 20.54 0.61 16.54
CA ASN A 658 20.82 0.63 17.98
C ASN A 658 22.25 1.12 18.23
N ASP A 659 22.45 2.43 18.07
CA ASP A 659 23.74 3.05 18.33
C ASP A 659 23.92 3.41 19.81
N SER A 660 25.12 3.89 20.16
CA SER A 660 25.45 4.34 21.52
C SER A 660 24.60 5.51 22.05
N LEU A 661 23.90 6.24 21.17
CA LEU A 661 23.04 7.38 21.51
C LEU A 661 21.57 6.96 21.70
N GLY A 662 21.20 5.75 21.27
CA GLY A 662 19.89 5.17 21.49
C GLY A 662 19.29 4.53 20.24
N GLN A 663 18.09 3.98 20.40
CA GLN A 663 17.39 3.28 19.33
C GLN A 663 16.72 4.27 18.37
N LYS A 664 17.05 4.22 17.07
CA LYS A 664 16.47 5.07 16.02
C LYS A 664 15.71 4.23 15.01
N PHE A 665 14.54 4.71 14.60
CA PHE A 665 13.70 4.01 13.62
C PHE A 665 14.30 4.11 12.22
N ILE A 666 14.39 2.97 11.52
CA ILE A 666 14.82 2.93 10.10
C ILE A 666 13.58 2.82 9.20
N GLY A 667 12.76 1.79 9.41
CA GLY A 667 11.61 1.52 8.56
C GLY A 667 10.76 0.37 9.08
N GLN A 668 9.58 0.20 8.50
CA GLN A 668 8.64 -0.84 8.89
C GLN A 668 7.93 -1.45 7.68
N ARG A 669 7.36 -2.64 7.88
CA ARG A 669 6.33 -3.20 7.03
C ARG A 669 5.29 -3.89 7.89
N THR A 670 4.03 -3.54 7.72
CA THR A 670 2.90 -4.19 8.42
C THR A 670 2.05 -4.95 7.42
N ILE A 671 1.74 -6.20 7.71
CA ILE A 671 1.00 -7.11 6.83
C ILE A 671 -0.05 -7.85 7.65
N ALA A 672 -1.27 -8.00 7.14
CA ALA A 672 -2.22 -8.90 7.78
C ALA A 672 -1.74 -10.35 7.70
N PHE A 673 -1.84 -11.09 8.80
CA PHE A 673 -1.38 -12.47 8.88
C PHE A 673 -1.93 -13.34 7.73
N ILE A 674 -3.22 -13.17 7.41
CA ILE A 674 -3.90 -13.91 6.34
C ILE A 674 -3.33 -13.63 4.94
N SER A 675 -2.61 -12.54 4.76
CA SER A 675 -1.95 -12.17 3.50
C SER A 675 -0.46 -12.55 3.46
N MET A 676 0.07 -13.24 4.47
CA MET A 676 1.46 -13.68 4.47
C MET A 676 1.61 -15.02 3.76
N MET A 677 2.59 -15.11 2.87
CA MET A 677 2.99 -16.35 2.21
C MET A 677 4.01 -17.12 3.05
N PRO A 678 3.90 -18.46 3.16
CA PRO A 678 4.90 -19.31 3.81
C PRO A 678 6.18 -19.46 2.97
N GLY A 679 7.22 -20.07 3.54
CA GLY A 679 8.52 -20.32 2.90
C GLY A 679 9.49 -19.15 3.01
N TYR A 680 10.54 -19.15 2.18
CA TYR A 680 11.50 -18.05 2.14
C TYR A 680 10.92 -16.83 1.45
N ARG A 681 10.89 -15.68 2.12
CA ARG A 681 10.25 -14.45 1.62
C ARG A 681 11.08 -13.21 1.93
N HIS A 682 10.93 -12.20 1.09
CA HIS A 682 11.36 -10.84 1.33
C HIS A 682 10.21 -10.02 1.94
N VAL A 683 10.50 -9.32 3.03
CA VAL A 683 9.65 -8.31 3.63
C VAL A 683 10.22 -6.95 3.23
N TYR A 684 9.70 -6.36 2.16
CA TYR A 684 10.12 -5.03 1.70
C TYR A 684 9.59 -3.95 2.66
N LEU A 685 10.48 -3.05 3.08
CA LEU A 685 10.12 -1.95 3.96
C LEU A 685 9.29 -0.91 3.20
N GLU A 686 8.26 -0.39 3.85
CA GLU A 686 7.31 0.53 3.23
C GLU A 686 7.98 1.85 2.81
N GLY A 687 7.75 2.25 1.56
CA GLY A 687 8.35 3.45 0.99
C GLY A 687 9.85 3.34 0.68
N MET A 688 10.40 2.12 0.59
CA MET A 688 11.81 1.86 0.28
C MET A 688 11.93 0.80 -0.82
N GLU A 689 12.61 1.13 -1.93
CA GLU A 689 12.69 0.25 -3.11
C GLU A 689 13.53 -1.01 -2.87
N GLU A 690 14.69 -0.86 -2.22
CA GLU A 690 15.69 -1.95 -2.09
C GLU A 690 15.79 -2.55 -0.68
N ALA A 691 15.22 -1.86 0.32
CA ALA A 691 15.38 -2.23 1.71
C ALA A 691 14.42 -3.35 2.10
N SER A 692 14.95 -4.51 2.49
CA SER A 692 14.10 -5.65 2.87
C SER A 692 14.71 -6.51 3.98
N ILE A 693 13.85 -7.28 4.64
CA ILE A 693 14.22 -8.35 5.56
C ILE A 693 13.92 -9.68 4.87
N PHE A 694 14.92 -10.55 4.77
CA PHE A 694 14.73 -11.91 4.30
C PHE A 694 14.39 -12.83 5.47
N VAL A 695 13.26 -13.52 5.34
CA VAL A 695 12.70 -14.38 6.38
C VAL A 695 12.35 -15.75 5.84
N HIS A 696 12.21 -16.74 6.72
CA HIS A 696 11.48 -17.96 6.41
C HIS A 696 10.23 -18.04 7.30
N VAL A 697 9.08 -18.28 6.69
CA VAL A 697 7.76 -18.28 7.32
C VAL A 697 7.21 -19.70 7.38
N ALA A 698 6.91 -20.19 8.58
CA ALA A 698 6.16 -21.43 8.77
C ALA A 698 4.93 -21.20 9.65
N VAL A 699 3.82 -21.85 9.28
CA VAL A 699 2.54 -21.74 9.96
C VAL A 699 2.05 -23.14 10.31
N HIS A 700 1.67 -23.35 11.56
CA HIS A 700 1.19 -24.63 12.08
C HIS A 700 -0.09 -24.46 12.89
N ASP A 701 -1.02 -25.39 12.79
CA ASP A 701 -2.16 -25.46 13.71
C ASP A 701 -1.82 -26.29 14.95
N VAL A 702 -2.01 -25.71 16.13
CA VAL A 702 -1.73 -26.32 17.43
C VAL A 702 -3.05 -26.54 18.16
N SER A 703 -3.31 -27.78 18.58
CA SER A 703 -4.43 -28.09 19.48
C SER A 703 -4.07 -27.68 20.90
N GLY A 704 -4.98 -26.98 21.59
CA GLY A 704 -4.83 -26.73 23.02
C GLY A 704 -4.79 -28.06 23.77
N LYS A 705 -3.87 -28.22 24.73
CA LYS A 705 -3.95 -29.34 25.68
C LYS A 705 -5.26 -29.19 26.46
N VAL A 706 -6.25 -30.03 26.16
CA VAL A 706 -7.42 -30.18 27.01
C VAL A 706 -6.89 -30.64 28.37
N LYS A 707 -7.06 -29.82 29.41
CA LYS A 707 -6.87 -30.32 30.78
C LYS A 707 -7.91 -31.44 30.96
N PRO A 708 -7.50 -32.68 31.30
CA PRO A 708 -8.47 -33.68 31.70
C PRO A 708 -9.19 -33.16 32.96
N ASP A 709 -10.52 -33.28 32.95
CA ASP A 709 -11.41 -32.89 34.05
C ASP A 709 -11.02 -33.49 35.42
#